data_AF-I1C6H3-F1
#
_entry.id   AF-I1C6H3-F1
#
_cell.length_a   1.000
_cell.length_b   1.000
_cell.length_c   1.000
_cell.angle_alpha   90.00
_cell.angle_beta   90.00
_cell.angle_gamma   90.00
#
_symmetry.space_group_name_H-M   'P 1'
#
loop_
_entity.id
_entity.type
_entity.pdbx_description
1 polymer ?
#
loop_
_entity_poly.entity_id
_entity_poly.type
_entity_poly.pdbx_seq_one_letter_code
_entity_poly.pdbx_strand_id
1 'polypeptide(L)'
;MQALREYQNDLLSKSLALAESNRKFHIEQRRAASKKILERAKRVVLQNQRRSKEEQGLLQASTETQAVKKSSWSVLLKLFYELNLPLSSSSDTSFSFHAISQLIHQAKVIVLTTKVLHTALKQPDEERSRLDARVLLTSYLVLMCPDEVFQDAEGEDEKTLHHSAKHMLHSFETWLDAHGRPGATTARACFVEAWNEYRVRFEAWKSRDREELMENTIAYYVQLSTLRQTMIADQNGDRSVGDQLQRQLDQIKHRLRKLGGSAALERLQHALEHVSASTSTGRRHQEAKVKPRTPVLEEEEEKVSKDQLSHFLGAYTSSARTNLQLAHELVLNPEFSLESYASKDTLQAQVKQTVQKAFFDQIQSEWASGQMTSCVLDVIKDLKQRLLSLAQAGSSLHERIEQEIDLVLIEQEVKQNVFDLKKSIDGLLDIMSSMCAPVRDHELEGIREREPREQIKAIFHLLDHMDLDLANFKLRALRRPLMEIAVDYEREKFAEMLNDGTIQLVKTQGWLSESCDRLCQVAAQRNPEKVQTYARLSHDAIFEDAFVSLLHQTRLLTAGELPETFLLDTKRMIEFQNEFQAITIVAALLMLARNFGRADAQVLSGLAVKLFGMLEDKTTSIDHLATLFTLSCLGVLPW
;
A
#
# COMPACT_ATOMS: atom_id res chain seq x y z
N MET A 1 -43.19 -30.87 93.09
CA MET A 1 -41.82 -30.33 93.15
C MET A 1 -40.75 -31.36 92.75
N GLN A 2 -40.82 -32.61 93.21
CA GLN A 2 -39.81 -33.65 92.92
C GLN A 2 -39.80 -34.11 91.46
N ALA A 3 -40.97 -34.40 90.87
CA ALA A 3 -41.10 -34.80 89.47
C ALA A 3 -40.61 -33.74 88.45
N LEU A 4 -40.72 -32.45 88.80
CA LEU A 4 -40.28 -31.35 87.92
C LEU A 4 -38.75 -31.19 87.94
N ARG A 5 -38.10 -31.49 89.07
CA ARG A 5 -36.64 -31.57 89.18
C ARG A 5 -36.08 -32.79 88.46
N GLU A 6 -36.76 -33.93 88.53
CA GLU A 6 -36.38 -35.14 87.79
C GLU A 6 -36.48 -34.92 86.28
N TYR A 7 -37.56 -34.29 85.80
CA TYR A 7 -37.70 -33.93 84.39
C TYR A 7 -36.62 -32.94 83.92
N GLN A 8 -36.30 -31.92 84.73
CA GLN A 8 -35.23 -30.97 84.41
C GLN A 8 -33.84 -31.64 84.38
N ASN A 9 -33.57 -32.56 85.31
CA ASN A 9 -32.30 -33.31 85.34
C ASN A 9 -32.18 -34.26 84.14
N ASP A 10 -33.26 -34.94 83.75
CA ASP A 10 -33.27 -35.81 82.56
C ASP A 10 -33.07 -35.00 81.27
N LEU A 11 -33.71 -33.83 81.15
CA LEU A 11 -33.53 -32.92 80.02
C LEU A 11 -32.08 -32.40 79.93
N LEU A 12 -31.47 -32.08 81.08
CA LEU A 12 -30.09 -31.61 81.16
C LEU A 12 -29.09 -32.74 80.88
N SER A 13 -29.36 -33.96 81.32
CA SER A 13 -28.57 -35.15 80.97
C SER A 13 -28.62 -35.43 79.47
N LYS A 14 -29.80 -35.33 78.85
CA LYS A 14 -29.98 -35.52 77.40
C LYS A 14 -29.28 -34.42 76.59
N SER A 15 -29.34 -33.17 77.04
CA SER A 15 -28.64 -32.07 76.36
C SER A 15 -27.11 -32.20 76.47
N LEU A 16 -26.60 -32.66 77.61
CA LEU A 16 -25.18 -32.90 77.82
C LEU A 16 -24.69 -34.08 76.95
N ALA A 17 -25.45 -35.17 76.87
CA ALA A 17 -25.14 -36.30 75.98
C ALA A 17 -25.13 -35.87 74.50
N LEU A 18 -26.06 -35.02 74.09
CA LEU A 18 -26.09 -34.46 72.72
C LEU A 18 -24.88 -33.55 72.45
N ALA A 19 -24.50 -32.71 73.42
CA ALA A 19 -23.34 -31.85 73.33
C ALA A 19 -22.03 -32.64 73.24
N GLU A 20 -21.90 -33.74 73.99
CA GLU A 20 -20.75 -34.64 73.90
C GLU A 20 -20.67 -35.36 72.55
N SER A 21 -21.81 -35.81 72.01
CA SER A 21 -21.88 -36.41 70.68
C SER A 21 -21.42 -35.43 69.60
N ASN A 22 -21.93 -34.20 69.63
CA ASN A 22 -21.54 -33.14 68.69
C ASN A 22 -20.05 -32.78 68.81
N ARG A 23 -19.52 -32.73 70.03
CA ARG A 23 -18.09 -32.51 70.27
C ARG A 23 -17.25 -33.63 69.65
N LYS A 24 -17.63 -34.91 69.84
CA LYS A 24 -16.92 -36.05 69.24
C LYS A 24 -16.95 -36.00 67.72
N PHE A 25 -18.11 -35.69 67.13
CA PHE A 25 -18.26 -35.54 65.68
C PHE A 25 -17.36 -34.45 65.10
N HIS A 26 -17.29 -33.27 65.74
CA HIS A 26 -16.41 -32.19 65.28
C HIS A 26 -14.92 -32.53 65.43
N ILE A 27 -14.54 -33.28 66.47
CA ILE A 27 -13.16 -33.76 66.64
C ILE A 27 -12.79 -34.74 65.51
N GLU A 28 -13.70 -35.65 65.14
CA GLU A 28 -13.48 -36.56 64.02
C GLU A 28 -13.40 -35.85 62.68
N GLN A 29 -14.26 -34.85 62.42
CA GLN A 29 -14.14 -34.01 61.22
C GLN A 29 -12.79 -33.30 61.14
N ARG A 30 -12.30 -32.74 62.25
CA ARG A 30 -10.98 -32.09 62.30
C ARG A 30 -9.86 -33.10 62.03
N ARG A 31 -9.92 -34.29 62.63
CA ARG A 31 -8.95 -35.38 62.36
C ARG A 31 -8.96 -35.79 60.88
N ALA A 32 -10.14 -35.91 60.26
CA ALA A 32 -10.27 -36.23 58.84
C ALA A 32 -9.71 -35.11 57.93
N ALA A 33 -9.97 -33.84 58.27
CA ALA A 33 -9.42 -32.69 57.55
C ALA A 33 -7.88 -32.63 57.67
N SER A 34 -7.33 -32.81 58.88
CA SER A 34 -5.88 -32.87 59.09
C SER A 34 -5.23 -34.03 58.34
N LYS A 35 -5.89 -35.20 58.27
CA LYS A 35 -5.39 -36.34 57.48
C LYS A 35 -5.36 -36.02 55.98
N LYS A 36 -6.37 -35.33 55.45
CA LYS A 36 -6.38 -34.87 54.04
C LYS A 36 -5.28 -33.85 53.76
N ILE A 37 -5.02 -32.92 54.68
CA ILE A 37 -3.93 -31.93 54.55
C ILE A 37 -2.57 -32.63 54.55
N LEU A 38 -2.37 -33.60 55.45
CA LEU A 38 -1.12 -34.36 55.52
C LEU A 38 -0.89 -35.18 54.24
N GLU A 39 -1.92 -35.83 53.70
CA GLU A 39 -1.82 -36.56 52.43
C GLU A 39 -1.57 -35.64 51.22
N ARG A 40 -2.06 -34.40 51.26
CA ARG A 40 -1.74 -33.38 50.25
C ARG A 40 -0.29 -32.91 50.39
N ALA A 41 0.19 -32.69 51.62
CA ALA A 41 1.57 -32.32 51.89
C ALA A 41 2.56 -33.43 51.47
N LYS A 42 2.26 -34.70 51.76
CA LYS A 42 3.05 -35.85 51.29
C LYS A 42 3.15 -35.90 49.77
N ARG A 43 2.05 -35.65 49.05
CA ARG A 43 2.05 -35.58 47.58
C ARG A 43 2.94 -34.46 47.04
N VAL A 44 2.89 -33.28 47.65
CA VAL A 44 3.76 -32.14 47.28
C VAL A 44 5.23 -32.46 47.56
N VAL A 45 5.55 -33.09 48.68
CA VAL A 45 6.91 -33.51 49.00
C VAL A 45 7.42 -34.54 47.99
N LEU A 46 6.60 -35.53 47.63
CA LEU A 46 6.97 -36.54 46.63
C LEU A 46 7.17 -35.91 45.24
N GLN A 47 6.35 -34.92 44.88
CA GLN A 47 6.47 -34.17 43.63
C GLN A 47 7.73 -33.29 43.60
N ASN A 48 8.07 -32.65 44.72
CA ASN A 48 9.31 -31.88 44.87
C ASN A 48 10.56 -32.78 44.86
N GLN A 49 10.48 -33.98 45.44
CA GLN A 49 11.57 -34.97 45.33
C GLN A 49 11.76 -35.48 43.90
N ARG A 50 10.67 -35.66 43.13
CA ARG A 50 10.77 -35.99 41.70
C ARG A 50 11.37 -34.84 40.90
N ARG A 51 10.92 -33.60 41.11
CA ARG A 51 11.54 -32.41 40.51
C ARG A 51 13.01 -32.26 40.86
N SER A 52 13.39 -32.49 42.12
CA SER A 52 14.79 -32.41 42.54
C SER A 52 15.64 -33.52 41.89
N LYS A 53 15.09 -34.72 41.69
CA LYS A 53 15.77 -35.80 40.95
C LYS A 53 15.86 -35.51 39.45
N GLU A 54 14.83 -34.89 38.85
CA GLU A 54 14.84 -34.42 37.47
C GLU A 54 15.84 -33.26 37.26
N GLU A 55 15.90 -32.30 38.19
CA GLU A 55 16.87 -31.20 38.21
C GLU A 55 18.30 -31.73 38.41
N GLN A 56 18.52 -32.71 39.29
CA GLN A 56 19.82 -33.36 39.46
C GLN A 56 20.23 -34.16 38.22
N GLY A 57 19.29 -34.83 37.53
CA GLY A 57 19.53 -35.48 36.25
C GLY A 57 19.85 -34.49 35.11
N LEU A 58 19.18 -33.33 35.09
CA LEU A 58 19.47 -32.21 34.19
C LEU A 58 20.84 -31.58 34.46
N LEU A 59 21.24 -31.45 35.74
CA LEU A 59 22.57 -30.94 36.14
C LEU A 59 23.70 -31.90 35.77
N GLN A 60 23.48 -33.23 35.85
CA GLN A 60 24.42 -34.25 35.40
C GLN A 60 24.51 -34.30 33.86
N ALA A 61 23.39 -34.19 33.14
CA ALA A 61 23.40 -34.07 31.68
C ALA A 61 24.04 -32.75 31.17
N SER A 62 23.98 -31.68 31.98
CA SER A 62 24.58 -30.38 31.65
C SER A 62 26.07 -30.27 31.99
N THR A 63 26.64 -31.22 32.73
CA THR A 63 28.08 -31.24 33.08
C THR A 63 28.94 -32.07 32.11
N GLU A 64 28.34 -32.93 31.29
CA GLU A 64 29.03 -33.66 30.20
C GLU A 64 28.92 -32.99 28.81
N THR A 65 28.25 -31.85 28.70
CA THR A 65 28.21 -31.04 27.46
C THR A 65 28.73 -29.62 27.67
N GLN A 66 29.97 -29.49 28.15
CA GLN A 66 30.76 -28.26 27.97
C GLN A 66 31.35 -28.21 26.55
N ALA A 67 30.46 -27.97 25.59
CA ALA A 67 30.78 -27.40 24.28
C ALA A 67 29.74 -26.31 23.98
N VAL A 68 30.10 -25.07 24.29
CA VAL A 68 29.50 -23.77 23.93
C VAL A 68 28.10 -23.83 23.28
N LYS A 69 27.03 -23.82 24.09
CA LYS A 69 25.69 -23.38 23.64
C LYS A 69 25.58 -21.87 23.82
N LYS A 70 25.47 -21.12 22.72
CA LYS A 70 25.15 -19.68 22.71
C LYS A 70 23.85 -19.45 23.51
N SER A 71 23.87 -18.52 24.46
CA SER A 71 22.72 -18.18 25.32
C SER A 71 21.49 -17.83 24.47
N SER A 72 20.30 -18.32 24.85
CA SER A 72 19.00 -18.01 24.21
C SER A 72 18.79 -16.52 23.95
N TRP A 73 19.37 -15.65 24.78
CA TRP A 73 19.31 -14.19 24.62
C TRP A 73 20.17 -13.69 23.45
N SER A 74 21.34 -14.28 23.22
CA SER A 74 22.21 -13.91 22.08
C SER A 74 21.61 -14.27 20.72
N VAL A 75 20.79 -15.32 20.67
CA VAL A 75 20.02 -15.68 19.47
C VAL A 75 18.86 -14.71 19.28
N LEU A 76 18.17 -14.36 20.37
CA LEU A 76 17.04 -13.43 20.36
C LEU A 76 17.46 -11.99 19.98
N LEU A 77 18.59 -11.50 20.48
CA LEU A 77 19.17 -10.21 20.08
C LEU A 77 19.53 -10.18 18.59
N LYS A 78 20.14 -11.25 18.07
CA LYS A 78 20.45 -11.33 16.63
C LYS A 78 19.21 -11.26 15.77
N LEU A 79 18.19 -12.05 16.11
CA LEU A 79 16.90 -12.03 15.42
C LEU A 79 16.18 -10.68 15.54
N PHE A 80 16.43 -9.92 16.62
CA PHE A 80 15.87 -8.58 16.80
C PHE A 80 16.60 -7.53 15.96
N TYR A 81 17.94 -7.54 15.91
CA TYR A 81 18.70 -6.64 15.02
C TYR A 81 18.47 -6.95 13.53
N GLU A 82 18.22 -8.21 13.18
CA GLU A 82 17.79 -8.60 11.82
C GLU A 82 16.44 -8.01 11.39
N LEU A 83 15.67 -7.39 12.31
CA LEU A 83 14.46 -6.65 11.97
C LEU A 83 14.74 -5.27 11.38
N ASN A 84 15.99 -4.80 11.42
CA ASN A 84 16.42 -3.49 10.89
C ASN A 84 15.52 -2.33 11.37
N LEU A 85 15.10 -2.36 12.64
CA LEU A 85 14.40 -1.22 13.25
C LEU A 85 15.35 -0.01 13.31
N PRO A 86 14.85 1.21 13.01
CA PRO A 86 15.68 2.41 13.01
C PRO A 86 16.27 2.66 14.40
N LEU A 87 17.56 2.96 14.44
CA LEU A 87 18.27 3.28 15.69
C LEU A 87 17.99 4.73 16.09
N SER A 88 17.79 4.98 17.38
CA SER A 88 17.57 6.33 17.92
C SER A 88 18.78 7.26 17.75
N SER A 89 19.96 6.68 17.49
CA SER A 89 21.26 7.36 17.36
C SER A 89 21.66 7.74 15.92
N SER A 90 20.95 7.27 14.89
CA SER A 90 21.24 7.61 13.49
C SER A 90 20.29 8.69 12.99
N SER A 91 20.80 9.90 12.77
CA SER A 91 20.06 11.04 12.20
C SER A 91 19.75 10.92 10.71
N ASP A 92 20.31 9.91 10.03
CA ASP A 92 20.42 9.91 8.56
C ASP A 92 19.50 8.90 7.84
N THR A 93 18.63 8.19 8.58
CA THR A 93 17.64 7.32 7.95
C THR A 93 16.27 7.98 7.91
N SER A 94 16.00 8.73 6.84
CA SER A 94 14.63 9.11 6.49
C SER A 94 13.88 7.85 6.05
N PHE A 95 13.07 7.32 6.94
CA PHE A 95 12.12 6.28 6.58
C PHE A 95 10.79 6.93 6.21
N SER A 96 10.14 6.47 5.14
CA SER A 96 8.77 6.87 4.85
C SER A 96 7.82 6.26 5.89
N PHE A 97 6.78 7.00 6.27
CA PHE A 97 5.75 6.53 7.20
C PHE A 97 5.15 5.19 6.78
N HIS A 98 4.93 5.01 5.47
CA HIS A 98 4.42 3.76 4.92
C HIS A 98 5.36 2.56 5.20
N ALA A 99 6.68 2.73 5.03
CA ALA A 99 7.65 1.67 5.26
C ALA A 99 7.75 1.27 6.75
N ILE A 100 7.79 2.25 7.67
CA ILE A 100 7.80 1.96 9.12
C ILE A 100 6.46 1.37 9.57
N SER A 101 5.34 1.91 9.09
CA SER A 101 4.01 1.40 9.44
C SER A 101 3.87 -0.07 8.98
N GLN A 102 4.27 -0.40 7.76
CA GLN A 102 4.24 -1.77 7.27
C GLN A 102 5.13 -2.71 8.11
N LEU A 103 6.32 -2.24 8.51
CA LEU A 103 7.25 -2.99 9.36
C LEU A 103 6.65 -3.29 10.76
N ILE A 104 6.05 -2.29 11.40
CA ILE A 104 5.48 -2.40 12.75
C ILE A 104 4.26 -3.33 12.80
N HIS A 105 3.49 -3.41 11.73
CA HIS A 105 2.32 -4.29 11.64
C HIS A 105 2.70 -5.77 11.38
N GLN A 106 3.95 -6.07 11.03
CA GLN A 106 4.38 -7.45 10.82
C GLN A 106 4.28 -8.29 12.10
N ALA A 107 3.61 -9.45 12.01
CA ALA A 107 3.46 -10.35 13.15
C ALA A 107 4.81 -10.81 13.72
N LYS A 108 5.83 -11.00 12.88
CA LYS A 108 7.19 -11.37 13.28
C LYS A 108 7.83 -10.31 14.19
N VAL A 109 7.69 -9.04 13.83
CA VAL A 109 8.21 -7.89 14.60
C VAL A 109 7.52 -7.83 15.96
N ILE A 110 6.19 -7.87 15.99
CA ILE A 110 5.41 -7.84 17.24
C ILE A 110 5.80 -8.99 18.17
N VAL A 111 5.94 -10.22 17.66
CA VAL A 111 6.29 -11.40 18.47
C VAL A 111 7.71 -11.29 19.03
N LEU A 112 8.68 -10.86 18.24
CA LEU A 112 10.07 -10.70 18.71
C LEU A 112 10.17 -9.56 19.72
N THR A 113 9.57 -8.41 19.46
CA THR A 113 9.50 -7.28 20.41
C THR A 113 8.81 -7.68 21.70
N THR A 114 7.74 -8.48 21.64
CA THR A 114 7.07 -9.02 22.84
C THR A 114 8.03 -9.88 23.67
N LYS A 115 8.80 -10.76 23.04
CA LYS A 115 9.78 -11.62 23.74
C LYS A 115 10.91 -10.81 24.37
N VAL A 116 11.43 -9.80 23.67
CA VAL A 116 12.44 -8.87 24.21
C VAL A 116 11.87 -8.13 25.42
N LEU A 117 10.73 -7.46 25.24
CA LEU A 117 10.12 -6.59 26.25
C LEU A 117 9.69 -7.38 27.51
N HIS A 118 9.25 -8.63 27.33
CA HIS A 118 8.91 -9.50 28.45
C HIS A 118 10.11 -9.76 29.39
N THR A 119 11.34 -9.80 28.87
CA THR A 119 12.53 -9.99 29.73
C THR A 119 12.86 -8.75 30.59
N ALA A 120 12.52 -7.55 30.10
CA ALA A 120 12.66 -6.29 30.82
C ALA A 120 11.52 -6.03 31.81
N LEU A 121 10.27 -6.26 31.41
CA LEU A 121 9.09 -5.91 32.21
C LEU A 121 8.61 -7.05 33.13
N LYS A 122 8.94 -8.32 32.82
CA LYS A 122 8.50 -9.52 33.58
C LYS A 122 7.00 -9.52 33.90
N GLN A 123 6.15 -9.08 32.96
CA GLN A 123 4.71 -9.07 33.16
C GLN A 123 4.11 -10.48 33.01
N PRO A 124 3.13 -10.88 33.84
CA PRO A 124 2.58 -12.24 33.84
C PRO A 124 1.54 -12.50 32.73
N ASP A 125 1.08 -11.47 32.02
CA ASP A 125 -0.02 -11.53 31.06
C ASP A 125 0.47 -11.44 29.60
N GLU A 126 0.18 -12.46 28.79
CA GLU A 126 0.61 -12.55 27.39
C GLU A 126 -0.10 -11.55 26.47
N GLU A 127 -1.39 -11.24 26.70
CA GLU A 127 -2.13 -10.30 25.85
C GLU A 127 -1.66 -8.88 26.09
N ARG A 128 -1.46 -8.52 27.35
CA ARG A 128 -0.90 -7.23 27.75
C ARG A 128 0.52 -7.03 27.23
N SER A 129 1.32 -8.10 27.20
CA SER A 129 2.69 -8.06 26.66
C SER A 129 2.70 -7.72 25.16
N ARG A 130 1.71 -8.19 24.38
CA ARG A 130 1.59 -7.84 22.94
C ARG A 130 1.13 -6.41 22.74
N LEU A 131 0.24 -5.90 23.58
CA LEU A 131 -0.18 -4.49 23.55
C LEU A 131 1.00 -3.56 23.89
N ASP A 132 1.75 -3.88 24.93
CA ASP A 132 2.95 -3.14 25.31
C ASP A 132 4.02 -3.19 24.19
N ALA A 133 4.16 -4.32 23.49
CA ALA A 133 5.04 -4.38 22.31
C ALA A 133 4.57 -3.44 21.18
N ARG A 134 3.26 -3.32 20.94
CA ARG A 134 2.72 -2.36 19.96
C ARG A 134 2.97 -0.92 20.39
N VAL A 135 2.77 -0.59 21.67
CA VAL A 135 3.03 0.74 22.22
C VAL A 135 4.51 1.11 22.07
N LEU A 136 5.43 0.17 22.34
CA LEU A 136 6.86 0.37 22.09
C LEU A 136 7.14 0.60 20.60
N LEU A 137 6.50 -0.16 19.71
CA LEU A 137 6.70 0.04 18.27
C LEU A 137 6.16 1.40 17.79
N THR A 138 5.05 1.87 18.35
CA THR A 138 4.50 3.21 18.06
C THR A 138 5.45 4.34 18.46
N SER A 139 6.36 4.14 19.43
CA SER A 139 7.34 5.17 19.76
C SER A 139 8.35 5.42 18.63
N TYR A 140 8.61 4.43 17.76
CA TYR A 140 9.42 4.63 16.55
C TYR A 140 8.69 5.49 15.51
N LEU A 141 7.37 5.36 15.36
CA LEU A 141 6.57 6.24 14.50
C LEU A 141 6.57 7.67 15.02
N VAL A 142 6.37 7.85 16.32
CA VAL A 142 6.41 9.17 16.99
C VAL A 142 7.76 9.86 16.81
N LEU A 143 8.86 9.09 16.78
CA LEU A 143 10.21 9.63 16.60
C LEU A 143 10.53 9.96 15.14
N MET A 144 10.12 9.12 14.20
CA MET A 144 10.56 9.20 12.79
C MET A 144 9.62 10.02 11.91
N CYS A 145 8.33 10.10 12.25
CA CYS A 145 7.32 10.78 11.45
C CYS A 145 6.44 11.70 12.32
N PRO A 146 7.01 12.70 13.03
CA PRO A 146 6.22 13.57 13.91
C PRO A 146 5.12 14.34 13.16
N ASP A 147 5.40 14.80 11.93
CA ASP A 147 4.44 15.57 11.13
C ASP A 147 3.26 14.74 10.60
N GLU A 148 3.42 13.43 10.49
CA GLU A 148 2.35 12.51 10.06
C GLU A 148 1.55 11.96 11.25
N VAL A 149 2.14 11.94 12.45
CA VAL A 149 1.52 11.42 13.67
C VAL A 149 0.79 12.52 14.45
N PHE A 150 1.30 13.75 14.44
CA PHE A 150 0.72 14.87 15.18
C PHE A 150 -0.04 15.83 14.27
N GLN A 151 -1.19 16.30 14.74
CA GLN A 151 -1.95 17.36 14.06
C GLN A 151 -1.26 18.73 14.19
N ASP A 152 -0.63 18.96 15.35
CA ASP A 152 0.23 20.11 15.63
C ASP A 152 1.54 19.61 16.24
N ALA A 153 2.58 19.44 15.42
CA ALA A 153 3.89 18.99 15.87
C ALA A 153 4.57 19.98 16.85
N GLU A 154 4.09 21.23 16.92
CA GLU A 154 4.64 22.26 17.79
C GLU A 154 3.98 22.34 19.17
N GLY A 155 2.94 21.54 19.42
CA GLY A 155 2.24 21.47 20.71
C GLY A 155 3.14 21.02 21.86
N GLU A 156 2.91 21.56 23.06
CA GLU A 156 3.73 21.28 24.25
C GLU A 156 3.61 19.81 24.69
N ASP A 157 2.42 19.23 24.59
CA ASP A 157 2.16 17.84 24.95
C ASP A 157 2.75 16.87 23.90
N GLU A 158 2.72 17.22 22.63
CA GLU A 158 3.28 16.47 21.51
C GLU A 158 4.83 16.47 21.56
N LYS A 159 5.44 17.62 21.88
CA LYS A 159 6.88 17.75 22.11
C LYS A 159 7.35 16.94 23.32
N THR A 160 6.60 16.98 24.42
CA THR A 160 6.95 16.18 25.62
C THR A 160 6.79 14.69 25.37
N LEU A 161 5.78 14.28 24.58
CA LEU A 161 5.63 12.90 24.13
C LEU A 161 6.79 12.47 23.22
N HIS A 162 7.14 13.28 22.22
CA HIS A 162 8.27 13.01 21.32
C HIS A 162 9.60 12.90 22.07
N HIS A 163 9.86 13.80 23.02
CA HIS A 163 11.05 13.74 23.88
C HIS A 163 11.07 12.47 24.74
N SER A 164 9.93 12.09 25.32
CA SER A 164 9.82 10.87 26.13
C SER A 164 10.00 9.59 25.31
N ALA A 165 9.49 9.57 24.07
CA ALA A 165 9.69 8.47 23.13
C ALA A 165 11.18 8.31 22.80
N LYS A 166 11.88 9.41 22.50
CA LYS A 166 13.32 9.43 22.24
C LYS A 166 14.13 8.94 23.43
N HIS A 167 13.85 9.44 24.63
CA HIS A 167 14.54 9.04 25.87
C HIS A 167 14.33 7.55 26.19
N MET A 168 13.10 7.06 26.01
CA MET A 168 12.76 5.66 26.22
C MET A 168 13.47 4.73 25.23
N LEU A 169 13.49 5.07 23.93
CA LEU A 169 14.19 4.29 22.90
C LEU A 169 15.71 4.25 23.13
N HIS A 170 16.31 5.38 23.51
CA HIS A 170 17.73 5.42 23.86
C HIS A 170 18.07 4.54 25.07
N SER A 171 17.21 4.57 26.10
CA SER A 171 17.35 3.73 27.29
C SER A 171 17.15 2.24 26.97
N PHE A 172 16.27 1.93 26.02
CA PHE A 172 16.03 0.57 25.51
C PHE A 172 17.27 0.02 24.80
N GLU A 173 17.85 0.79 23.89
CA GLU A 173 19.08 0.42 23.16
C GLU A 173 20.26 0.21 24.12
N THR A 174 20.44 1.14 25.06
CA THR A 174 21.48 1.04 26.11
C THR A 174 21.33 -0.24 26.93
N TRP A 175 20.09 -0.65 27.25
CA TRP A 175 19.83 -1.89 27.96
C TRP A 175 20.11 -3.14 27.10
N LEU A 176 19.73 -3.12 25.81
CA LEU A 176 20.02 -4.22 24.88
C LEU A 176 21.53 -4.48 24.76
N ASP A 177 22.32 -3.41 24.65
CA ASP A 177 23.79 -3.48 24.52
C ASP A 177 24.49 -3.87 25.82
N ALA A 178 23.93 -3.48 26.97
CA ALA A 178 24.46 -3.82 28.28
C ALA A 178 24.14 -5.27 28.70
N HIS A 179 23.26 -5.99 27.99
CA HIS A 179 22.80 -7.30 28.44
C HIS A 179 23.94 -8.33 28.52
N GLY A 180 24.14 -8.91 29.71
CA GLY A 180 25.22 -9.87 29.98
C GLY A 180 26.55 -9.23 30.40
N ARG A 181 26.61 -7.89 30.51
CA ARG A 181 27.76 -7.14 31.03
C ARG A 181 27.48 -6.61 32.45
N PRO A 182 28.52 -6.27 33.25
CA PRO A 182 28.33 -5.57 34.52
C PRO A 182 27.60 -4.24 34.27
N GLY A 183 26.47 -4.00 34.96
CA GLY A 183 25.63 -2.82 34.75
C GLY A 183 24.30 -3.07 34.01
N ALA A 184 24.08 -4.28 33.46
CA ALA A 184 22.83 -4.65 32.78
C ALA A 184 21.56 -4.44 33.63
N THR A 185 21.66 -4.67 34.95
CA THR A 185 20.55 -4.49 35.89
C THR A 185 20.18 -3.01 36.07
N THR A 186 21.19 -2.13 36.10
CA THR A 186 20.98 -0.68 36.22
C THR A 186 20.41 -0.12 34.91
N ALA A 187 20.97 -0.50 33.76
CA ALA A 187 20.45 -0.10 32.45
C ALA A 187 19.00 -0.58 32.25
N ARG A 188 18.68 -1.79 32.70
CA ARG A 188 17.29 -2.29 32.72
C ARG A 188 16.38 -1.41 33.58
N ALA A 189 16.80 -1.03 34.78
CA ALA A 189 15.99 -0.20 35.67
C ALA A 189 15.70 1.17 35.04
N CYS A 190 16.72 1.81 34.45
CA CYS A 190 16.56 3.08 33.71
C CYS A 190 15.59 2.94 32.53
N PHE A 191 15.68 1.85 31.75
CA PHE A 191 14.72 1.57 30.69
C PHE A 191 13.29 1.42 31.22
N VAL A 192 13.08 0.66 32.30
CA VAL A 192 11.75 0.45 32.88
C VAL A 192 11.14 1.77 33.38
N GLU A 193 11.95 2.66 33.93
CA GLU A 193 11.52 4.00 34.35
C GLU A 193 11.10 4.85 33.15
N ALA A 194 11.95 4.95 32.12
CA ALA A 194 11.65 5.69 30.89
C ALA A 194 10.44 5.11 30.14
N TRP A 195 10.26 3.79 30.16
CA TRP A 195 9.10 3.10 29.61
C TRP A 195 7.80 3.52 30.30
N ASN A 196 7.79 3.57 31.63
CA ASN A 196 6.60 3.97 32.38
C ASN A 196 6.25 5.44 32.14
N GLU A 197 7.25 6.31 32.08
CA GLU A 197 7.06 7.74 31.77
C GLU A 197 6.45 7.94 30.37
N TYR A 198 7.03 7.31 29.35
CA TYR A 198 6.49 7.34 27.99
C TYR A 198 5.06 6.78 27.93
N ARG A 199 4.81 5.64 28.57
CA ARG A 199 3.50 4.96 28.52
C ARG A 199 2.37 5.80 29.11
N VAL A 200 2.63 6.53 30.19
CA VAL A 200 1.66 7.46 30.79
C VAL A 200 1.36 8.62 29.83
N ARG A 201 2.39 9.22 29.24
CA ARG A 201 2.22 10.31 28.26
C ARG A 201 1.50 9.85 27.00
N PHE A 202 1.85 8.66 26.49
CA PHE A 202 1.22 8.07 25.32
C PHE A 202 -0.28 7.80 25.53
N GLU A 203 -0.67 7.24 26.67
CA GLU A 203 -2.08 6.95 26.95
C GLU A 203 -2.88 8.25 27.14
N ALA A 204 -2.29 9.27 27.77
CA ALA A 204 -2.91 10.60 27.90
C ALA A 204 -3.14 11.25 26.53
N TRP A 205 -2.12 11.27 25.67
CA TRP A 205 -2.21 11.77 24.29
C TRP A 205 -3.26 10.99 23.48
N LYS A 206 -3.19 9.65 23.47
CA LYS A 206 -4.13 8.78 22.76
C LYS A 206 -5.57 9.01 23.20
N SER A 207 -5.81 9.25 24.49
CA SER A 207 -7.16 9.54 24.99
C SER A 207 -7.68 10.86 24.45
N ARG A 208 -6.83 11.90 24.41
CA ARG A 208 -7.18 13.23 23.90
C ARG A 208 -7.41 13.21 22.39
N ASP A 209 -6.51 12.61 21.62
CA ASP A 209 -6.62 12.49 20.17
C ASP A 209 -7.90 11.72 19.76
N ARG A 210 -8.23 10.65 20.51
CA ARG A 210 -9.51 9.94 20.35
C ARG A 210 -10.71 10.86 20.61
N GLU A 211 -10.66 11.73 21.62
CA GLU A 211 -11.74 12.67 21.91
C GLU A 211 -11.93 13.70 20.81
N GLU A 212 -10.84 14.28 20.32
CA GLU A 212 -10.86 15.26 19.23
C GLU A 212 -11.37 14.63 17.92
N LEU A 213 -10.92 13.42 17.58
CA LEU A 213 -11.41 12.69 16.41
C LEU A 213 -12.92 12.40 16.52
N MET A 214 -13.42 12.07 17.71
CA MET A 214 -14.85 11.89 17.95
C MET A 214 -15.62 13.19 17.74
N GLU A 215 -15.15 14.32 18.28
CA GLU A 215 -15.81 15.62 18.11
C GLU A 215 -15.84 16.05 16.64
N ASN A 216 -14.73 15.92 15.92
CA ASN A 216 -14.66 16.23 14.49
C ASN A 216 -15.58 15.34 13.66
N THR A 217 -15.65 14.04 13.98
CA THR A 217 -16.54 13.10 13.27
C THR A 217 -18.01 13.39 13.56
N ILE A 218 -18.36 13.79 14.79
CA ILE A 218 -19.72 14.22 15.17
C ILE A 218 -20.08 15.51 14.42
N ALA A 219 -19.18 16.50 14.36
CA ALA A 219 -19.41 17.75 13.64
C ALA A 219 -19.65 17.51 12.15
N TYR A 220 -18.85 16.65 11.53
CA TYR A 220 -19.03 16.25 10.13
C TYR A 220 -20.36 15.53 9.90
N TYR A 221 -20.75 14.60 10.77
CA TYR A 221 -22.05 13.93 10.69
C TYR A 221 -23.19 14.94 10.75
N VAL A 222 -23.13 15.90 11.68
CA VAL A 222 -24.16 16.94 11.82
C VAL A 222 -24.29 17.76 10.55
N GLN A 223 -23.18 18.23 9.96
CA GLN A 223 -23.19 18.98 8.70
C GLN A 223 -23.77 18.18 7.53
N LEU A 224 -23.41 16.91 7.41
CA LEU A 224 -23.92 16.05 6.34
C LEU A 224 -25.42 15.76 6.54
N SER A 225 -25.86 15.64 7.79
CA SER A 225 -27.27 15.45 8.14
C SER A 225 -28.14 16.68 7.86
N THR A 226 -27.63 17.89 8.10
CA THR A 226 -28.34 19.13 7.78
C THR A 226 -28.42 19.35 6.28
N LEU A 227 -27.34 19.08 5.53
CA LEU A 227 -27.32 19.13 4.07
C LEU A 227 -28.37 18.19 3.45
N ARG A 228 -28.48 16.96 3.97
CA ARG A 228 -29.53 16.02 3.56
C ARG A 228 -30.93 16.57 3.85
N GLN A 229 -31.17 17.14 5.03
CA GLN A 229 -32.47 17.72 5.39
C GLN A 229 -32.85 18.91 4.49
N THR A 230 -31.88 19.76 4.12
CA THR A 230 -32.12 20.86 3.18
C THR A 230 -32.43 20.38 1.77
N MET A 231 -31.78 19.32 1.29
CA MET A 231 -32.04 18.78 -0.05
C MET A 231 -33.37 18.03 -0.15
N ILE A 232 -33.82 17.36 0.93
CA ILE A 232 -35.15 16.73 0.97
C ILE A 232 -36.27 17.78 1.00
N ALA A 233 -36.00 18.98 1.52
CA ALA A 233 -36.96 20.09 1.53
C ALA A 233 -37.15 20.73 0.14
N ASP A 234 -36.15 20.63 -0.76
CA ASP A 234 -36.27 21.03 -2.16
C ASP A 234 -36.93 19.90 -2.98
N GLN A 235 -38.16 20.15 -3.45
CA GLN A 235 -38.99 19.14 -4.15
C GLN A 235 -38.43 18.68 -5.52
N ASN A 236 -37.29 19.24 -5.96
CA ASN A 236 -36.59 18.93 -7.21
C ASN A 236 -35.28 18.11 -7.01
N GLY A 237 -34.94 17.73 -5.77
CA GLY A 237 -33.71 16.98 -5.48
C GLY A 237 -33.77 15.53 -5.95
N ASP A 238 -32.75 15.07 -6.68
CA ASP A 238 -32.58 13.68 -7.09
C ASP A 238 -32.54 12.74 -5.87
N ARG A 239 -33.48 11.80 -5.80
CA ARG A 239 -33.59 10.84 -4.69
C ARG A 239 -32.34 9.97 -4.55
N SER A 240 -31.61 9.74 -5.65
CA SER A 240 -30.37 8.97 -5.67
C SER A 240 -29.27 9.57 -4.78
N VAL A 241 -29.12 10.89 -4.80
CA VAL A 241 -28.14 11.62 -3.99
C VAL A 241 -28.49 11.55 -2.51
N GLY A 242 -29.78 11.66 -2.18
CA GLY A 242 -30.29 11.52 -0.81
C GLY A 242 -30.05 10.14 -0.20
N ASP A 243 -30.14 9.08 -1.02
CA ASP A 243 -29.84 7.70 -0.62
C ASP A 243 -28.33 7.48 -0.42
N GLN A 244 -27.49 8.09 -1.26
CA GLN A 244 -26.03 8.03 -1.10
C GLN A 244 -25.56 8.76 0.17
N LEU A 245 -26.11 9.95 0.43
CA LEU A 245 -25.88 10.69 1.68
C LEU A 245 -26.28 9.88 2.91
N GLN A 246 -27.38 9.12 2.84
CA GLN A 246 -27.84 8.27 3.93
C GLN A 246 -26.85 7.12 4.20
N ARG A 247 -26.32 6.46 3.16
CA ARG A 247 -25.30 5.41 3.32
C ARG A 247 -24.04 5.95 3.99
N GLN A 248 -23.59 7.14 3.59
CA GLN A 248 -22.44 7.78 4.21
C GLN A 248 -22.69 8.12 5.69
N LEU A 249 -23.87 8.63 6.05
CA LEU A 249 -24.25 8.85 7.45
C LEU A 249 -24.22 7.53 8.25
N ASP A 250 -24.77 6.45 7.71
CA ASP A 250 -24.78 5.15 8.39
C ASP A 250 -23.37 4.57 8.58
N GLN A 251 -22.47 4.76 7.60
CA GLN A 251 -21.04 4.41 7.72
C GLN A 251 -20.34 5.22 8.82
N ILE A 252 -20.54 6.55 8.84
CA ILE A 252 -19.95 7.43 9.85
C ILE A 252 -20.45 7.05 11.25
N LYS A 253 -21.75 6.77 11.40
CA LYS A 253 -22.35 6.32 12.66
C LYS A 253 -21.77 4.98 13.14
N HIS A 254 -21.51 4.05 12.20
CA HIS A 254 -20.86 2.79 12.52
C HIS A 254 -19.41 2.99 12.98
N ARG A 255 -18.64 3.87 12.33
CA ARG A 255 -17.28 4.24 12.75
C ARG A 255 -17.29 4.89 14.14
N LEU A 256 -18.23 5.79 14.40
CA LEU A 256 -18.38 6.44 15.72
C LEU A 256 -18.63 5.43 16.84
N ARG A 257 -19.47 4.41 16.57
CA ARG A 257 -19.73 3.31 17.51
C ARG A 257 -18.49 2.47 17.80
N LYS A 258 -17.62 2.25 16.82
CA LYS A 258 -16.33 1.55 17.02
C LYS A 258 -15.33 2.39 17.81
N LEU A 259 -15.28 3.70 17.59
CA LEU A 259 -14.35 4.63 18.23
C LEU A 259 -14.67 4.94 19.70
N GLY A 260 -15.95 5.18 20.02
CA GLY A 260 -16.35 5.64 21.36
C GLY A 260 -17.57 4.93 21.96
N GLY A 261 -17.97 3.78 21.40
CA GLY A 261 -19.02 2.94 21.97
C GLY A 261 -20.40 3.62 22.06
N SER A 262 -21.16 3.33 23.12
CA SER A 262 -22.48 3.95 23.36
C SER A 262 -22.38 5.43 23.70
N ALA A 263 -21.34 5.85 24.43
CA ALA A 263 -21.14 7.24 24.83
C ALA A 263 -20.96 8.19 23.63
N ALA A 264 -20.29 7.74 22.57
CA ALA A 264 -20.19 8.54 21.34
C ALA A 264 -21.53 8.71 20.62
N LEU A 265 -22.39 7.68 20.64
CA LEU A 265 -23.73 7.75 20.06
C LEU A 265 -24.66 8.68 20.86
N GLU A 266 -24.54 8.70 22.19
CA GLU A 266 -25.25 9.64 23.06
C GLU A 266 -24.82 11.09 22.79
N ARG A 267 -23.51 11.35 22.66
CA ARG A 267 -22.99 12.69 22.29
C ARG A 267 -23.47 13.12 20.91
N LEU A 268 -23.49 12.21 19.93
CA LEU A 268 -24.05 12.47 18.61
C LEU A 268 -25.54 12.82 18.68
N GLN A 269 -26.31 12.08 19.47
CA GLN A 269 -27.73 12.33 19.65
C GLN A 269 -27.97 13.71 20.28
N HIS A 270 -27.22 14.06 21.32
CA HIS A 270 -27.29 15.39 21.94
C HIS A 270 -26.91 16.53 20.97
N ALA A 271 -25.92 16.31 20.09
CA ALA A 271 -25.54 17.28 19.06
C ALA A 271 -26.65 17.49 18.02
N LEU A 272 -27.34 16.42 17.61
CA LEU A 272 -28.49 16.48 16.70
C LEU A 272 -29.70 17.17 17.35
N GLU A 273 -29.96 16.89 18.62
CA GLU A 273 -31.01 17.54 19.41
C GLU A 273 -30.75 19.06 19.50
N HIS A 274 -29.51 19.48 19.75
CA HIS A 274 -29.12 20.90 19.76
C HIS A 274 -29.37 21.61 18.43
N VAL A 275 -29.08 20.96 17.30
CA VAL A 275 -29.30 21.52 15.96
C VAL A 275 -30.79 21.62 15.66
N SER A 276 -31.57 20.61 16.04
CA SER A 276 -33.04 20.59 15.88
C SER A 276 -33.74 21.64 16.75
N ALA A 277 -33.25 21.89 17.96
CA ALA A 277 -33.75 22.95 18.85
C ALA A 277 -33.45 24.34 18.28
N SER A 278 -32.26 24.51 17.69
CA SER A 278 -31.81 25.77 17.08
C SER A 278 -32.54 26.11 15.77
N THR A 279 -33.15 25.14 15.09
CA THR A 279 -33.92 25.37 13.85
C THR A 279 -35.35 25.88 14.08
N SER A 280 -35.82 25.91 15.34
CA SER A 280 -37.16 26.42 15.70
C SER A 280 -37.22 27.95 15.87
N THR A 281 -36.08 28.62 15.99
CA THR A 281 -36.00 30.09 16.11
C THR A 281 -34.81 30.65 15.34
N GLY A 282 -35.09 31.24 14.17
CA GLY A 282 -34.17 32.20 13.53
C GLY A 282 -33.46 31.71 12.28
N ARG A 283 -34.14 31.85 11.13
CA ARG A 283 -33.47 32.07 9.83
C ARG A 283 -32.69 33.39 9.89
N ARG A 284 -31.35 33.33 10.02
CA ARG A 284 -30.34 34.22 9.39
C ARG A 284 -29.04 34.24 10.21
N HIS A 285 -27.92 34.18 9.48
CA HIS A 285 -26.53 34.48 9.87
C HIS A 285 -25.75 33.40 10.62
N GLN A 286 -24.99 32.61 9.85
CA GLN A 286 -23.55 32.41 10.09
C GLN A 286 -22.88 31.84 8.83
N GLU A 287 -22.66 32.71 7.85
CA GLU A 287 -21.50 32.61 6.97
C GLU A 287 -20.36 33.36 7.67
N ALA A 288 -19.34 32.63 8.15
CA ALA A 288 -17.93 33.00 8.15
C ALA A 288 -17.12 32.23 9.22
N LYS A 289 -15.99 31.67 8.76
CA LYS A 289 -14.83 31.17 9.52
C LYS A 289 -14.99 29.86 10.32
N VAL A 290 -15.01 28.74 9.60
CA VAL A 290 -14.13 27.58 9.85
C VAL A 290 -13.91 26.92 8.48
N LYS A 291 -12.66 26.75 8.02
CA LYS A 291 -12.38 25.84 6.90
C LYS A 291 -12.53 24.42 7.46
N PRO A 292 -13.53 23.62 7.05
CA PRO A 292 -13.54 22.21 7.39
C PRO A 292 -12.42 21.56 6.57
N ARG A 293 -11.59 20.74 7.22
CA ARG A 293 -10.88 19.66 6.52
C ARG A 293 -11.94 18.91 5.72
N THR A 294 -11.79 18.82 4.40
CA THR A 294 -12.20 17.60 3.72
C THR A 294 -11.53 16.48 4.51
N PRO A 295 -12.28 15.54 5.10
CA PRO A 295 -11.65 14.27 5.43
C PRO A 295 -10.96 13.85 4.14
N VAL A 296 -9.69 13.44 4.23
CA VAL A 296 -9.15 12.60 3.18
C VAL A 296 -10.16 11.48 3.08
N LEU A 297 -10.99 11.53 2.04
CA LEU A 297 -11.67 10.35 1.56
C LEU A 297 -10.49 9.44 1.24
N GLU A 298 -10.12 8.58 2.18
CA GLU A 298 -9.83 7.22 1.79
C GLU A 298 -11.02 6.87 0.90
N GLU A 299 -10.80 6.95 -0.41
CA GLU A 299 -11.64 6.30 -1.39
C GLU A 299 -11.84 4.91 -0.80
N GLU A 300 -13.01 4.63 -0.21
CA GLU A 300 -13.39 3.27 0.08
C GLU A 300 -13.44 2.64 -1.30
N GLU A 301 -12.33 1.99 -1.67
CA GLU A 301 -12.20 1.22 -2.89
C GLU A 301 -13.39 0.27 -2.90
N GLU A 302 -14.40 0.60 -3.71
CA GLU A 302 -15.39 -0.39 -4.11
C GLU A 302 -14.58 -1.58 -4.58
N LYS A 303 -14.68 -2.71 -3.88
CA LYS A 303 -14.04 -3.95 -4.32
C LYS A 303 -14.56 -4.25 -5.70
N VAL A 304 -13.78 -3.89 -6.72
CA VAL A 304 -14.17 -4.06 -8.10
C VAL A 304 -14.26 -5.56 -8.33
N SER A 305 -15.45 -6.03 -8.71
CA SER A 305 -15.62 -7.45 -9.01
C SER A 305 -14.77 -7.83 -10.24
N LYS A 306 -14.22 -9.05 -10.25
CA LYS A 306 -13.41 -9.57 -11.37
C LYS A 306 -14.14 -9.47 -12.72
N ASP A 307 -15.46 -9.63 -12.72
CA ASP A 307 -16.29 -9.52 -13.93
C ASP A 307 -16.37 -8.07 -14.42
N GLN A 308 -16.50 -7.11 -13.50
CA GLN A 308 -16.48 -5.68 -13.83
C GLN A 308 -15.12 -5.28 -14.40
N LEU A 309 -14.02 -5.77 -13.82
CA LEU A 309 -12.66 -5.55 -14.33
C LEU A 309 -12.51 -6.04 -15.78
N SER A 310 -12.98 -7.26 -16.07
CA SER A 310 -12.90 -7.83 -17.42
C SER A 310 -13.69 -7.02 -18.45
N HIS A 311 -14.87 -6.51 -18.07
CA HIS A 311 -15.71 -5.67 -18.90
C HIS A 311 -15.09 -4.29 -19.13
N PHE A 312 -14.52 -3.67 -18.09
CA PHE A 312 -13.82 -2.38 -18.21
C PHE A 312 -12.58 -2.47 -19.10
N LEU A 313 -11.75 -3.50 -18.92
CA LEU A 313 -10.56 -3.71 -19.76
C LEU A 313 -10.96 -4.03 -21.22
N GLY A 314 -12.05 -4.78 -21.41
CA GLY A 314 -12.60 -5.09 -22.74
C GLY A 314 -13.10 -3.87 -23.52
N ALA A 315 -13.36 -2.74 -22.86
CA ALA A 315 -13.68 -1.49 -23.55
C ALA A 315 -12.45 -0.87 -24.26
N TYR A 316 -11.24 -1.19 -23.79
CA TYR A 316 -9.99 -0.66 -24.32
C TYR A 316 -9.24 -1.65 -25.22
N THR A 317 -9.57 -2.94 -25.14
CA THR A 317 -8.88 -3.96 -25.93
C THR A 317 -9.84 -4.98 -26.53
N SER A 318 -9.58 -5.38 -27.78
CA SER A 318 -10.47 -6.26 -28.54
C SER A 318 -10.31 -7.75 -28.21
N SER A 319 -9.39 -8.15 -27.32
CA SER A 319 -9.12 -9.56 -27.00
C SER A 319 -8.79 -9.82 -25.52
N ALA A 320 -9.11 -11.02 -25.03
CA ALA A 320 -8.81 -11.41 -23.65
C ALA A 320 -7.29 -11.40 -23.34
N ARG A 321 -6.45 -11.74 -24.33
CA ARG A 321 -4.98 -11.66 -24.20
C ARG A 321 -4.48 -10.23 -24.01
N THR A 322 -5.09 -9.28 -24.70
CA THR A 322 -4.76 -7.86 -24.56
C THR A 322 -5.31 -7.27 -23.25
N ASN A 323 -6.42 -7.79 -22.70
CA ASN A 323 -6.89 -7.41 -21.36
C ASN A 323 -5.92 -7.86 -20.26
N LEU A 324 -5.41 -9.10 -20.33
CA LEU A 324 -4.41 -9.59 -19.38
C LEU A 324 -3.11 -8.78 -19.49
N GLN A 325 -2.64 -8.52 -20.70
CA GLN A 325 -1.44 -7.72 -20.94
C GLN A 325 -1.60 -6.28 -20.41
N LEU A 326 -2.76 -5.65 -20.64
CA LEU A 326 -3.05 -4.31 -20.14
C LEU A 326 -3.09 -4.28 -18.61
N ALA A 327 -3.76 -5.25 -17.97
CA ALA A 327 -3.79 -5.35 -16.51
C ALA A 327 -2.38 -5.54 -15.91
N HIS A 328 -1.60 -6.43 -16.51
CA HIS A 328 -0.23 -6.72 -16.10
C HIS A 328 0.69 -5.50 -16.21
N GLU A 329 0.66 -4.78 -17.34
CA GLU A 329 1.41 -3.54 -17.52
C GLU A 329 0.96 -2.43 -16.55
N LEU A 330 -0.35 -2.31 -16.33
CA LEU A 330 -0.90 -1.32 -15.41
C LEU A 330 -0.51 -1.58 -13.94
N VAL A 331 -0.19 -2.80 -13.56
CA VAL A 331 0.28 -3.14 -12.20
C VAL A 331 1.78 -2.89 -12.06
N LEU A 332 2.57 -3.29 -13.05
CA LEU A 332 4.02 -3.26 -12.96
C LEU A 332 4.61 -1.87 -13.27
N ASN A 333 3.99 -1.09 -14.16
CA ASN A 333 4.47 0.23 -14.58
C ASN A 333 3.53 1.35 -14.09
N PRO A 334 3.90 2.13 -13.05
CA PRO A 334 3.04 3.21 -12.51
C PRO A 334 2.77 4.32 -13.50
N GLU A 335 3.75 4.59 -14.37
CA GLU A 335 3.70 5.64 -15.38
C GLU A 335 3.12 5.16 -16.73
N PHE A 336 2.55 3.95 -16.76
CA PHE A 336 1.98 3.41 -17.99
C PHE A 336 0.87 4.34 -18.53
N SER A 337 0.98 4.68 -19.82
CA SER A 337 -0.04 5.44 -20.53
C SER A 337 -0.24 4.85 -21.93
N LEU A 338 -1.49 4.87 -22.38
CA LEU A 338 -1.86 4.54 -23.75
C LEU A 338 -1.33 5.65 -24.66
N GLU A 339 -0.47 5.26 -25.59
CA GLU A 339 0.00 6.12 -26.66
C GLU A 339 -0.91 6.00 -27.89
N SER A 340 -1.06 7.10 -28.63
CA SER A 340 -1.75 7.07 -29.92
C SER A 340 -1.03 6.12 -30.87
N TYR A 341 -1.69 5.01 -31.22
CA TYR A 341 -1.11 4.01 -32.10
C TYR A 341 -1.11 4.55 -33.54
N ALA A 342 -0.01 5.21 -33.93
CA ALA A 342 0.27 5.42 -35.34
C ALA A 342 0.53 4.06 -35.97
N SER A 343 -0.43 3.56 -36.75
CA SER A 343 -0.32 2.29 -37.47
C SER A 343 1.02 2.25 -38.23
N LYS A 344 1.84 1.24 -37.95
CA LYS A 344 3.11 0.99 -38.67
C LYS A 344 2.93 0.70 -40.16
N ASP A 345 1.69 0.40 -40.58
CA ASP A 345 1.34 0.25 -41.98
C ASP A 345 1.32 1.61 -42.69
N THR A 346 2.40 1.88 -43.42
CA THR A 346 2.60 3.10 -44.22
C THR A 346 1.46 3.35 -45.20
N LEU A 347 0.90 2.29 -45.78
CA LEU A 347 -0.21 2.35 -46.74
C LEU A 347 -1.53 2.79 -46.09
N GLN A 348 -1.90 2.20 -44.94
CA GLN A 348 -3.14 2.56 -44.25
C GLN A 348 -3.08 4.00 -43.72
N ALA A 349 -1.92 4.41 -43.22
CA ALA A 349 -1.69 5.79 -42.80
C ALA A 349 -1.81 6.78 -43.97
N GLN A 350 -1.21 6.45 -45.13
CA GLN A 350 -1.31 7.29 -46.34
C GLN A 350 -2.74 7.39 -46.89
N VAL A 351 -3.49 6.28 -46.90
CA VAL A 351 -4.91 6.28 -47.32
C VAL A 351 -5.76 7.11 -46.36
N LYS A 352 -5.61 6.92 -45.04
CA LYS A 352 -6.31 7.72 -44.02
C LYS A 352 -5.99 9.21 -44.17
N GLN A 353 -4.72 9.56 -44.36
CA GLN A 353 -4.29 10.94 -44.55
C GLN A 353 -4.85 11.56 -45.84
N THR A 354 -4.91 10.80 -46.93
CA THR A 354 -5.44 11.26 -48.23
C THR A 354 -6.95 11.49 -48.18
N VAL A 355 -7.68 10.58 -47.53
CA VAL A 355 -9.14 10.72 -47.31
C VAL A 355 -9.46 11.90 -46.40
N GLN A 356 -8.75 12.02 -45.27
CA GLN A 356 -8.89 13.18 -44.38
C GLN A 356 -8.58 14.50 -45.10
N LYS A 357 -7.52 14.53 -45.91
CA LYS A 357 -7.17 15.72 -46.69
C LYS A 357 -8.27 16.09 -47.68
N ALA A 358 -8.80 15.13 -48.43
CA ALA A 358 -9.89 15.37 -49.38
C ALA A 358 -11.17 15.87 -48.69
N PHE A 359 -11.51 15.33 -47.52
CA PHE A 359 -12.63 15.78 -46.71
C PHE A 359 -12.48 17.24 -46.25
N PHE A 360 -11.31 17.61 -45.72
CA PHE A 360 -11.04 19.00 -45.31
C PHE A 360 -10.91 19.97 -46.49
N ASP A 361 -10.42 19.51 -47.64
CA ASP A 361 -10.39 20.30 -48.88
C ASP A 361 -11.83 20.60 -49.38
N GLN A 362 -12.75 19.64 -49.24
CA GLN A 362 -14.16 19.83 -49.56
C GLN A 362 -14.80 20.90 -48.65
N ILE A 363 -14.60 20.84 -47.33
CA ILE A 363 -15.09 21.86 -46.37
C ILE A 363 -14.56 23.25 -46.72
N GLN A 364 -13.28 23.36 -47.08
CA GLN A 364 -12.68 24.64 -47.47
C GLN A 364 -13.26 25.19 -48.78
N SER A 365 -13.53 24.32 -49.77
CA SER A 365 -14.12 24.73 -51.04
C SER A 365 -15.57 25.20 -50.88
N GLU A 366 -16.34 24.55 -50.00
CA GLU A 366 -17.70 24.95 -49.67
C GLU A 366 -17.71 26.31 -48.94
N TRP A 367 -16.76 26.52 -48.03
CA TRP A 367 -16.57 27.80 -47.35
C TRP A 367 -16.24 28.96 -48.30
N ALA A 368 -15.36 28.73 -49.28
CA ALA A 368 -15.02 29.75 -50.29
C ALA A 368 -16.18 30.06 -51.25
N SER A 369 -17.08 29.11 -51.45
CA SER A 369 -18.22 29.24 -52.37
C SER A 369 -19.45 29.94 -51.77
N GLY A 370 -19.50 30.13 -50.44
CA GLY A 370 -20.62 30.79 -49.75
C GLY A 370 -21.95 29.99 -49.77
N GLN A 371 -21.94 28.76 -50.27
CA GLN A 371 -23.02 27.80 -50.21
C GLN A 371 -22.73 26.81 -49.07
N MET A 372 -23.25 27.10 -47.87
CA MET A 372 -23.12 26.20 -46.73
C MET A 372 -24.00 24.97 -46.97
N THR A 373 -23.38 23.86 -47.36
CA THR A 373 -24.07 22.60 -47.71
C THR A 373 -24.01 21.63 -46.52
N SER A 374 -24.68 20.47 -46.64
CA SER A 374 -24.88 19.46 -45.58
C SER A 374 -23.60 18.98 -44.86
N CYS A 375 -22.43 19.09 -45.49
CA CYS A 375 -21.15 18.64 -44.94
C CYS A 375 -20.78 19.32 -43.61
N VAL A 376 -21.06 20.62 -43.48
CA VAL A 376 -20.76 21.36 -42.23
C VAL A 376 -21.66 20.91 -41.07
N LEU A 377 -22.91 20.55 -41.37
CA LEU A 377 -23.83 19.98 -40.39
C LEU A 377 -23.36 18.61 -39.91
N ASP A 378 -22.84 17.79 -40.83
CA ASP A 378 -22.29 16.47 -40.48
C ASP A 378 -21.04 16.61 -39.58
N VAL A 379 -20.15 17.58 -39.85
CA VAL A 379 -18.99 17.86 -38.99
C VAL A 379 -19.40 18.30 -37.59
N ILE A 380 -20.36 19.23 -37.48
CA ILE A 380 -20.84 19.71 -36.18
C ILE A 380 -21.53 18.59 -35.41
N LYS A 381 -22.29 17.75 -36.11
CA LYS A 381 -22.93 16.57 -35.53
C LYS A 381 -21.90 15.56 -35.01
N ASP A 382 -20.83 15.32 -35.76
CA ASP A 382 -19.73 14.44 -35.34
C ASP A 382 -18.97 15.01 -34.13
N LEU A 383 -18.67 16.31 -34.14
CA LEU A 383 -18.05 17.02 -33.01
C LEU A 383 -18.92 16.94 -31.75
N LYS A 384 -20.23 17.18 -31.89
CA LYS A 384 -21.20 17.05 -30.80
C LYS A 384 -21.19 15.63 -30.24
N GLN A 385 -21.25 14.60 -31.10
CA GLN A 385 -21.24 13.21 -30.67
C GLN A 385 -19.95 12.85 -29.91
N ARG A 386 -18.80 13.34 -30.37
CA ARG A 386 -17.51 13.12 -29.71
C ARG A 386 -17.43 13.81 -28.34
N LEU A 387 -17.84 15.08 -28.25
CA LEU A 387 -17.90 15.81 -26.98
C LEU A 387 -18.87 15.15 -25.98
N LEU A 388 -20.02 14.68 -26.46
CA LEU A 388 -20.96 13.93 -25.64
C LEU A 388 -20.40 12.58 -25.18
N SER A 389 -19.55 11.92 -25.98
CA SER A 389 -18.90 10.67 -25.58
C SER A 389 -17.83 10.85 -24.50
N LEU A 390 -17.22 12.05 -24.43
CA LEU A 390 -16.28 12.44 -23.39
C LEU A 390 -16.96 12.80 -22.07
N ALA A 391 -18.21 13.29 -22.12
CA ALA A 391 -19.00 13.63 -20.95
C ALA A 391 -19.74 12.43 -20.36
N GLN A 392 -19.83 12.35 -19.03
CA GLN A 392 -20.66 11.33 -18.38
C GLN A 392 -22.15 11.64 -18.58
N ALA A 393 -22.94 10.63 -18.95
CA ALA A 393 -24.39 10.76 -19.13
C ALA A 393 -25.05 11.30 -17.85
N GLY A 394 -25.76 12.44 -17.96
CA GLY A 394 -26.44 13.11 -16.83
C GLY A 394 -25.58 14.12 -16.06
N SER A 395 -24.37 14.44 -16.52
CA SER A 395 -23.58 15.55 -15.94
C SER A 395 -24.10 16.92 -16.40
N SER A 396 -23.90 17.96 -15.58
CA SER A 396 -24.22 19.36 -15.94
C SER A 396 -23.50 19.83 -17.21
N LEU A 397 -22.35 19.23 -17.52
CA LEU A 397 -21.60 19.45 -18.76
C LEU A 397 -22.30 18.84 -19.98
N HIS A 398 -22.93 17.68 -19.84
CA HIS A 398 -23.71 17.07 -20.94
C HIS A 398 -24.91 17.96 -21.30
N GLU A 399 -25.63 18.50 -20.31
CA GLU A 399 -26.73 19.43 -20.55
C GLU A 399 -26.24 20.71 -21.20
N ARG A 400 -25.09 21.23 -20.77
CA ARG A 400 -24.47 22.42 -21.36
C ARG A 400 -24.05 22.21 -22.82
N ILE A 401 -23.44 21.06 -23.16
CA ILE A 401 -23.09 20.70 -24.54
C ILE A 401 -24.35 20.58 -25.40
N GLU A 402 -25.42 20.02 -24.84
CA GLU A 402 -26.70 19.84 -25.55
C GLU A 402 -27.43 21.17 -25.79
N GLN A 403 -27.31 22.12 -24.85
CA GLN A 403 -27.87 23.47 -24.96
C GLN A 403 -27.04 24.40 -25.86
N GLU A 404 -25.71 24.35 -25.80
CA GLU A 404 -24.84 25.21 -26.62
C GLU A 404 -24.75 24.74 -28.08
N ILE A 405 -24.91 23.43 -28.35
CA ILE A 405 -24.88 22.85 -29.70
C ILE A 405 -26.27 22.27 -30.06
N ASP A 406 -27.25 23.14 -30.31
CA ASP A 406 -28.57 22.73 -30.80
C ASP A 406 -28.56 22.49 -32.32
N LEU A 407 -28.62 21.21 -32.72
CA LEU A 407 -28.60 20.79 -34.13
C LEU A 407 -29.80 21.36 -34.92
N VAL A 408 -30.96 21.53 -34.28
CA VAL A 408 -32.18 22.02 -34.95
C VAL A 408 -32.05 23.51 -35.27
N LEU A 409 -31.47 24.29 -34.35
CA LEU A 409 -31.18 25.70 -34.57
C LEU A 409 -30.12 25.88 -35.66
N ILE A 410 -29.03 25.11 -35.60
CA ILE A 410 -27.93 25.17 -36.57
C ILE A 410 -28.42 24.79 -37.98
N GLU A 411 -29.28 23.77 -38.11
CA GLU A 411 -29.91 23.42 -39.39
C GLU A 411 -30.77 24.56 -39.97
N GLN A 412 -31.45 25.34 -39.13
CA GLN A 412 -32.26 26.48 -39.55
C GLN A 412 -31.40 27.67 -39.97
N GLU A 413 -30.33 27.96 -39.22
CA GLU A 413 -29.37 29.03 -39.52
C GLU A 413 -28.58 28.77 -40.80
N VAL A 414 -28.22 27.50 -41.07
CA VAL A 414 -27.58 27.08 -42.33
C VAL A 414 -28.54 27.22 -43.51
N LYS A 415 -29.82 26.85 -43.37
CA LYS A 415 -30.84 27.03 -44.42
C LYS A 415 -31.10 28.50 -44.75
N GLN A 416 -30.95 29.39 -43.78
CA GLN A 416 -31.12 30.84 -43.97
C GLN A 416 -29.80 31.56 -44.33
N ASN A 417 -28.68 30.83 -44.40
CA ASN A 417 -27.34 31.36 -44.70
C ASN A 417 -26.86 32.45 -43.70
N VAL A 418 -27.27 32.34 -42.43
CA VAL A 418 -26.92 33.28 -41.33
C VAL A 418 -25.88 32.68 -40.37
N PHE A 419 -25.56 31.40 -40.52
CA PHE A 419 -24.69 30.66 -39.60
C PHE A 419 -23.26 31.21 -39.53
N ASP A 420 -22.80 31.52 -38.31
CA ASP A 420 -21.44 31.99 -38.02
C ASP A 420 -20.60 30.84 -37.45
N LEU A 421 -19.85 30.18 -38.33
CA LEU A 421 -18.99 29.05 -37.99
C LEU A 421 -17.88 29.45 -37.00
N LYS A 422 -17.39 30.70 -37.04
CA LYS A 422 -16.30 31.14 -36.17
C LYS A 422 -16.75 31.23 -34.72
N LYS A 423 -17.93 31.81 -34.48
CA LYS A 423 -18.55 31.84 -33.13
C LYS A 423 -18.84 30.45 -32.59
N SER A 424 -19.26 29.53 -33.46
CA SER A 424 -19.54 28.15 -33.08
C SER A 424 -18.25 27.41 -32.69
N ILE A 425 -17.16 27.64 -33.42
CA ILE A 425 -15.83 27.10 -33.08
C ILE A 425 -15.29 27.70 -31.79
N ASP A 426 -15.43 29.01 -31.57
CA ASP A 426 -15.00 29.67 -30.33
C ASP A 426 -15.78 29.13 -29.11
N GLY A 427 -17.10 28.94 -29.23
CA GLY A 427 -17.92 28.31 -28.19
C GLY A 427 -17.53 26.85 -27.92
N LEU A 428 -17.23 26.08 -28.98
CA LEU A 428 -16.70 24.72 -28.84
C LEU A 428 -15.35 24.70 -28.10
N LEU A 429 -14.44 25.63 -28.43
CA LEU A 429 -13.15 25.73 -27.76
C LEU A 429 -13.29 26.15 -26.29
N ASP A 430 -14.27 26.99 -25.95
CA ASP A 430 -14.59 27.34 -24.57
C ASP A 430 -15.13 26.13 -23.79
N ILE A 431 -16.03 25.33 -24.38
CA ILE A 431 -16.46 24.05 -23.78
C ILE A 431 -15.26 23.11 -23.58
N MET A 432 -14.43 22.93 -24.60
CA MET A 432 -13.26 22.06 -24.53
C MET A 432 -12.27 22.51 -23.45
N SER A 433 -12.04 23.82 -23.29
CA SER A 433 -11.20 24.37 -22.22
C SER A 433 -11.71 24.01 -20.83
N SER A 434 -13.02 23.90 -20.64
CA SER A 434 -13.60 23.49 -19.36
C SER A 434 -13.49 21.99 -19.07
N MET A 435 -13.19 21.17 -20.08
CA MET A 435 -13.07 19.71 -20.00
C MET A 435 -11.62 19.21 -20.08
N CYS A 436 -10.70 20.02 -20.60
CA CYS A 436 -9.30 19.65 -20.79
C CYS A 436 -8.51 19.64 -19.47
N ALA A 437 -7.44 18.84 -19.44
CA ALA A 437 -6.43 18.95 -18.40
C ALA A 437 -5.59 20.24 -18.59
N PRO A 438 -5.12 20.90 -17.51
CA PRO A 438 -4.39 22.18 -17.61
C PRO A 438 -3.14 22.13 -18.51
N VAL A 439 -2.55 20.96 -18.69
CA VAL A 439 -1.39 20.76 -19.57
C VAL A 439 -1.73 21.04 -21.04
N ARG A 440 -3.00 20.92 -21.46
CA ARG A 440 -3.45 21.09 -22.85
C ARG A 440 -3.93 22.51 -23.17
N ASP A 441 -3.94 23.42 -22.20
CA ASP A 441 -4.39 24.81 -22.41
C ASP A 441 -3.55 25.52 -23.49
N HIS A 442 -2.26 25.19 -23.58
CA HIS A 442 -1.38 25.71 -24.64
C HIS A 442 -1.75 25.22 -26.05
N GLU A 443 -2.26 23.99 -26.19
CA GLU A 443 -2.75 23.47 -27.47
C GLU A 443 -4.05 24.16 -27.87
N LEU A 444 -4.94 24.44 -26.92
CA LEU A 444 -6.17 25.20 -27.14
C LEU A 444 -5.90 26.64 -27.61
N GLU A 445 -4.96 27.34 -26.97
CA GLU A 445 -4.53 28.68 -27.39
C GLU A 445 -3.94 28.65 -28.81
N GLY A 446 -3.07 27.68 -29.10
CA GLY A 446 -2.48 27.50 -30.44
C GLY A 446 -3.47 27.09 -31.53
N ILE A 447 -4.69 26.66 -31.18
CA ILE A 447 -5.77 26.40 -32.13
C ILE A 447 -6.52 27.70 -32.47
N ARG A 448 -6.72 28.60 -31.49
CA ARG A 448 -7.43 29.87 -31.70
C ARG A 448 -6.77 30.77 -32.75
N GLU A 449 -5.44 30.69 -32.89
CA GLU A 449 -4.65 31.51 -33.81
C GLU A 449 -4.60 30.99 -35.27
N ARG A 450 -5.12 29.78 -35.55
CA ARG A 450 -5.00 29.13 -36.86
C ARG A 450 -6.10 29.50 -37.84
N GLU A 451 -5.85 29.25 -39.13
CA GLU A 451 -6.86 29.33 -40.19
C GLU A 451 -8.02 28.34 -39.93
N PRO A 452 -9.29 28.67 -40.24
CA PRO A 452 -10.45 27.85 -39.87
C PRO A 452 -10.43 26.39 -40.35
N ARG A 453 -9.76 26.10 -41.48
CA ARG A 453 -9.49 24.72 -41.91
C ARG A 453 -8.60 23.97 -40.93
N GLU A 454 -7.52 24.61 -40.50
CA GLU A 454 -6.58 24.05 -39.54
C GLU A 454 -7.18 23.99 -38.14
N GLN A 455 -8.10 24.92 -37.79
CA GLN A 455 -8.84 24.88 -36.54
C GLN A 455 -9.67 23.61 -36.39
N ILE A 456 -10.51 23.29 -37.37
CA ILE A 456 -11.36 22.08 -37.30
C ILE A 456 -10.49 20.82 -37.24
N LYS A 457 -9.43 20.74 -38.05
CA LYS A 457 -8.51 19.60 -38.02
C LYS A 457 -7.82 19.46 -36.66
N ALA A 458 -7.36 20.57 -36.09
CA ALA A 458 -6.69 20.58 -34.80
C ALA A 458 -7.66 20.29 -33.65
N ILE A 459 -8.94 20.70 -33.76
CA ILE A 459 -10.00 20.32 -32.82
C ILE A 459 -10.21 18.81 -32.82
N PHE A 460 -10.30 18.15 -33.98
CA PHE A 460 -10.41 16.69 -34.04
C PHE A 460 -9.18 15.99 -33.44
N HIS A 461 -7.97 16.50 -33.71
CA HIS A 461 -6.76 15.97 -33.07
C HIS A 461 -6.76 16.17 -31.55
N LEU A 462 -7.23 17.33 -31.08
CA LEU A 462 -7.35 17.60 -29.65
C LEU A 462 -8.42 16.72 -29.00
N LEU A 463 -9.54 16.45 -29.67
CA LEU A 463 -10.54 15.49 -29.19
C LEU A 463 -9.98 14.07 -29.10
N ASP A 464 -9.19 13.62 -30.08
CA ASP A 464 -8.49 12.33 -30.01
C ASP A 464 -7.51 12.30 -28.81
N HIS A 465 -6.82 13.41 -28.52
CA HIS A 465 -5.96 13.54 -27.35
C HIS A 465 -6.76 13.52 -26.04
N MET A 466 -7.90 14.22 -25.98
CA MET A 466 -8.79 14.23 -24.82
C MET A 466 -9.38 12.84 -24.55
N ASP A 467 -9.75 12.10 -25.60
CA ASP A 467 -10.21 10.70 -25.51
C ASP A 467 -9.12 9.83 -24.87
N LEU A 468 -7.86 9.99 -25.30
CA LEU A 468 -6.70 9.29 -24.73
C LEU A 468 -6.42 9.73 -23.29
N ASP A 469 -6.50 11.02 -22.98
CA ASP A 469 -6.28 11.56 -21.64
C ASP A 469 -7.34 11.03 -20.66
N LEU A 470 -8.61 10.97 -21.08
CA LEU A 470 -9.70 10.37 -20.30
C LEU A 470 -9.52 8.86 -20.12
N ALA A 471 -9.08 8.14 -21.16
CA ALA A 471 -8.77 6.72 -21.06
C ALA A 471 -7.62 6.47 -20.07
N ASN A 472 -6.55 7.25 -20.15
CA ASN A 472 -5.40 7.17 -19.24
C ASN A 472 -5.78 7.53 -17.81
N PHE A 473 -6.63 8.54 -17.61
CA PHE A 473 -7.17 8.88 -16.29
C PHE A 473 -7.97 7.72 -15.69
N LYS A 474 -8.87 7.11 -16.47
CA LYS A 474 -9.66 5.93 -16.03
C LYS A 474 -8.76 4.74 -15.72
N LEU A 475 -7.73 4.47 -16.52
CA LEU A 475 -6.77 3.40 -16.24
C LEU A 475 -5.98 3.65 -14.95
N ARG A 476 -5.52 4.89 -14.71
CA ARG A 476 -4.84 5.24 -13.46
C ARG A 476 -5.75 5.06 -12.24
N ALA A 477 -7.02 5.43 -12.36
CA ALA A 477 -8.01 5.20 -11.30
C ALA A 477 -8.22 3.70 -11.01
N LEU A 478 -8.18 2.86 -12.05
CA LEU A 478 -8.31 1.40 -11.91
C LEU A 478 -7.07 0.71 -11.34
N ARG A 479 -5.89 1.34 -11.38
CA ARG A 479 -4.64 0.72 -10.92
C ARG A 479 -4.69 0.33 -9.43
N ARG A 480 -5.19 1.21 -8.57
CA ARG A 480 -5.28 0.96 -7.11
C ARG A 480 -6.10 -0.29 -6.78
N PRO A 481 -7.38 -0.40 -7.18
CA PRO A 481 -8.16 -1.61 -6.91
C PRO A 481 -7.64 -2.84 -7.66
N LEU A 482 -7.00 -2.65 -8.83
CA LEU A 482 -6.38 -3.76 -9.55
C LEU A 482 -5.20 -4.36 -8.78
N MET A 483 -4.38 -3.56 -8.10
CA MET A 483 -3.23 -4.06 -7.33
C MET A 483 -3.63 -5.08 -6.25
N GLU A 484 -4.81 -4.92 -5.64
CA GLU A 484 -5.29 -5.86 -4.61
C GLU A 484 -5.63 -7.25 -5.18
N ILE A 485 -6.12 -7.31 -6.42
CA ILE A 485 -6.67 -8.54 -7.04
C ILE A 485 -5.74 -9.10 -8.13
N ALA A 486 -4.74 -8.34 -8.58
CA ALA A 486 -3.91 -8.62 -9.75
C ALA A 486 -3.31 -10.03 -9.75
N VAL A 487 -2.72 -10.46 -8.64
CA VAL A 487 -2.06 -11.78 -8.54
C VAL A 487 -3.06 -12.93 -8.77
N ASP A 488 -4.25 -12.83 -8.19
CA ASP A 488 -5.28 -13.86 -8.33
C ASP A 488 -5.89 -13.84 -9.74
N TYR A 489 -6.08 -12.65 -10.32
CA TYR A 489 -6.57 -12.47 -11.68
C TYR A 489 -5.59 -13.05 -12.72
N GLU A 490 -4.30 -12.76 -12.60
CA GLU A 490 -3.28 -13.30 -13.51
C GLU A 490 -3.15 -14.82 -13.40
N ARG A 491 -3.17 -15.37 -12.18
CA ARG A 491 -3.11 -16.82 -11.96
C ARG A 491 -4.29 -17.55 -12.59
N GLU A 492 -5.50 -17.02 -12.41
CA GLU A 492 -6.73 -17.60 -12.97
C GLU A 492 -6.70 -17.55 -14.50
N LYS A 493 -6.37 -16.39 -15.09
CA LYS A 493 -6.27 -16.24 -16.54
C LYS A 493 -5.15 -17.10 -17.13
N PHE A 494 -4.01 -17.22 -16.46
CA PHE A 494 -2.94 -18.11 -16.90
C PHE A 494 -3.38 -19.58 -16.84
N ALA A 495 -4.12 -19.98 -15.81
CA ALA A 495 -4.68 -21.33 -15.70
C ALA A 495 -5.73 -21.61 -16.78
N GLU A 496 -6.61 -20.66 -17.10
CA GLU A 496 -7.53 -20.74 -18.24
C GLU A 496 -6.76 -20.94 -19.56
N MET A 497 -5.73 -20.12 -19.82
CA MET A 497 -4.92 -20.21 -21.03
C MET A 497 -4.16 -21.55 -21.15
N LEU A 498 -3.77 -22.13 -20.01
CA LEU A 498 -3.14 -23.45 -19.94
C LEU A 498 -4.15 -24.57 -20.22
N ASN A 499 -5.36 -24.47 -19.66
CA ASN A 499 -6.45 -25.44 -19.87
C ASN A 499 -6.96 -25.41 -21.31
N ASP A 500 -7.04 -24.24 -21.93
CA ASP A 500 -7.43 -24.05 -23.32
C ASP A 500 -6.32 -24.49 -24.31
N GLY A 501 -5.12 -24.82 -23.81
CA GLY A 501 -3.98 -25.24 -24.61
C GLY A 501 -3.32 -24.12 -25.42
N THR A 502 -3.65 -22.86 -25.10
CA THR A 502 -3.14 -21.69 -25.82
C THR A 502 -1.70 -21.34 -25.44
N ILE A 503 -1.26 -21.81 -24.27
CA ILE A 503 0.13 -21.78 -23.79
C ILE A 503 0.53 -23.22 -23.40
N GLN A 504 1.73 -23.63 -23.79
CA GLN A 504 2.37 -24.88 -23.32
C GLN A 504 3.53 -24.52 -22.40
N LEU A 505 3.87 -25.37 -21.42
CA LEU A 505 4.94 -25.09 -20.45
C LEU A 505 6.28 -25.75 -20.80
N VAL A 506 6.50 -26.04 -22.09
CA VAL A 506 7.65 -26.85 -22.53
C VAL A 506 8.97 -26.09 -22.28
N LYS A 507 9.02 -24.78 -22.58
CA LYS A 507 10.24 -23.99 -22.37
C LYS A 507 10.46 -23.70 -20.89
N THR A 508 9.41 -23.36 -20.14
CA THR A 508 9.50 -23.14 -18.69
C THR A 508 10.01 -24.39 -17.96
N GLN A 509 9.53 -25.58 -18.34
CA GLN A 509 10.02 -26.84 -17.76
C GLN A 509 11.48 -27.11 -18.12
N GLY A 510 11.86 -26.95 -19.40
CA GLY A 510 13.24 -27.11 -19.84
C GLY A 510 14.19 -26.18 -19.09
N TRP A 511 13.89 -24.89 -19.08
CA TRP A 511 14.68 -23.85 -18.41
C TRP A 511 14.89 -24.10 -16.90
N LEU A 512 13.84 -24.49 -16.18
CA LEU A 512 13.95 -24.82 -14.75
C LEU A 512 14.72 -26.14 -14.53
N SER A 513 14.56 -27.13 -15.39
CA SER A 513 15.27 -28.40 -15.29
C SER A 513 16.78 -28.24 -15.50
N GLU A 514 17.20 -27.44 -16.48
CA GLU A 514 18.62 -27.12 -16.73
C GLU A 514 19.28 -26.45 -15.51
N SER A 515 18.53 -25.59 -14.83
CA SER A 515 19.01 -24.86 -13.64
C SER A 515 19.07 -25.76 -12.42
N CYS A 516 18.09 -26.64 -12.26
CA CYS A 516 18.12 -27.70 -11.26
C CYS A 516 19.34 -28.62 -11.45
N ASP A 517 19.61 -29.05 -12.67
CA ASP A 517 20.75 -29.91 -13.00
C ASP A 517 22.08 -29.23 -12.70
N ARG A 518 22.23 -27.95 -13.06
CA ARG A 518 23.42 -27.14 -12.77
C ARG A 518 23.67 -27.00 -11.28
N LEU A 519 22.64 -26.66 -10.48
CA LEU A 519 22.77 -26.58 -9.03
C LEU A 519 23.06 -27.93 -8.39
N CYS A 520 22.48 -29.02 -8.91
CA CYS A 520 22.80 -30.38 -8.48
C CYS A 520 24.26 -30.73 -8.76
N GLN A 521 24.79 -30.36 -9.92
CA GLN A 521 26.21 -30.58 -10.25
C GLN A 521 27.15 -29.78 -9.34
N VAL A 522 26.84 -28.50 -9.07
CA VAL A 522 27.63 -27.66 -8.15
C VAL A 522 27.59 -28.20 -6.73
N ALA A 523 26.42 -28.66 -6.26
CA ALA A 523 26.27 -29.30 -4.95
C ALA A 523 27.07 -30.61 -4.87
N ALA A 524 27.08 -31.41 -5.94
CA ALA A 524 27.85 -32.64 -6.02
C ALA A 524 29.37 -32.39 -6.00
N GLN A 525 29.85 -31.34 -6.68
CA GLN A 525 31.26 -30.94 -6.65
C GLN A 525 31.72 -30.45 -5.28
N ARG A 526 30.86 -29.77 -4.53
CA ARG A 526 31.16 -29.25 -3.18
C ARG A 526 31.12 -30.33 -2.09
N ASN A 527 30.57 -31.51 -2.36
CA ASN A 527 30.47 -32.61 -1.39
C ASN A 527 30.93 -33.95 -1.99
N PRO A 528 32.24 -34.13 -2.27
CA PRO A 528 32.78 -35.36 -2.83
C PRO A 528 32.69 -36.57 -1.89
N GLU A 529 32.54 -36.36 -0.58
CA GLU A 529 32.51 -37.41 0.45
C GLU A 529 31.10 -38.00 0.70
N LYS A 530 30.05 -37.52 0.02
CA LYS A 530 28.65 -38.01 0.12
C LYS A 530 28.08 -38.06 1.55
N VAL A 531 28.56 -37.23 2.46
CA VAL A 531 28.19 -37.28 3.90
C VAL A 531 26.80 -36.69 4.19
N GLN A 532 26.20 -35.93 3.27
CA GLN A 532 24.85 -35.38 3.45
C GLN A 532 23.89 -35.93 2.39
N THR A 533 23.00 -36.81 2.83
CA THR A 533 21.86 -37.28 2.05
C THR A 533 20.74 -36.23 2.15
N TYR A 534 20.41 -35.59 1.02
CA TYR A 534 19.24 -34.72 0.82
C TYR A 534 19.25 -33.33 1.47
N ALA A 535 20.18 -32.45 1.09
CA ALA A 535 19.80 -31.03 1.02
C ALA A 535 18.91 -30.87 -0.22
N ARG A 536 17.58 -31.02 -0.06
CA ARG A 536 16.64 -30.69 -1.13
C ARG A 536 16.89 -29.22 -1.52
N LEU A 537 17.27 -28.98 -2.77
CA LEU A 537 17.43 -27.64 -3.30
C LEU A 537 16.12 -26.87 -3.06
N SER A 538 16.23 -25.66 -2.50
CA SER A 538 15.06 -24.80 -2.35
C SER A 538 14.52 -24.42 -3.72
N HIS A 539 13.20 -24.40 -3.88
CA HIS A 539 12.56 -23.94 -5.12
C HIS A 539 13.00 -22.50 -5.46
N ASP A 540 13.16 -21.66 -4.43
CA ASP A 540 13.62 -20.27 -4.59
C ASP A 540 15.03 -20.21 -5.18
N ALA A 541 15.94 -21.07 -4.70
CA ALA A 541 17.32 -21.11 -5.20
C ALA A 541 17.41 -21.57 -6.66
N ILE A 542 16.55 -22.52 -7.06
CA ILE A 542 16.46 -22.97 -8.45
C ILE A 542 15.94 -21.84 -9.34
N PHE A 543 14.91 -21.12 -8.89
CA PHE A 543 14.34 -20.00 -9.64
C PHE A 543 15.33 -18.84 -9.76
N GLU A 544 16.03 -18.47 -8.69
CA GLU A 544 17.06 -17.42 -8.71
C GLU A 544 18.19 -17.75 -9.70
N ASP A 545 18.74 -18.96 -9.66
CA ASP A 545 19.77 -19.40 -10.62
C ASP A 545 19.24 -19.43 -12.05
N ALA A 546 18.02 -19.91 -12.24
CA ALA A 546 17.37 -19.95 -13.55
C ALA A 546 17.18 -18.53 -14.11
N PHE A 547 16.77 -17.58 -13.27
CA PHE A 547 16.53 -16.19 -13.66
C PHE A 547 17.84 -15.49 -14.04
N VAL A 548 18.88 -15.62 -13.21
CA VAL A 548 20.22 -15.09 -13.52
C VAL A 548 20.78 -15.73 -14.80
N SER A 549 20.52 -17.01 -15.01
CA SER A 549 20.94 -17.69 -16.24
C SER A 549 20.31 -17.11 -17.50
N LEU A 550 19.10 -16.52 -17.44
CA LEU A 550 18.51 -15.83 -18.59
C LEU A 550 19.24 -14.52 -18.90
N LEU A 551 19.60 -13.76 -17.87
CA LEU A 551 20.28 -12.46 -18.02
C LEU A 551 21.75 -12.62 -18.44
N HIS A 552 22.40 -13.71 -18.05
CA HIS A 552 23.80 -13.99 -18.39
C HIS A 552 23.98 -14.52 -19.83
N GLN A 553 22.91 -14.78 -20.58
CA GLN A 553 23.05 -15.25 -21.96
C GLN A 553 23.73 -14.20 -22.84
N THR A 554 24.70 -14.64 -23.65
CA THR A 554 25.42 -13.81 -24.60
C THR A 554 24.63 -13.50 -25.87
N ARG A 555 23.49 -14.17 -26.07
CA ARG A 555 22.58 -13.94 -27.19
C ARG A 555 21.44 -13.03 -26.75
N LEU A 556 21.02 -12.12 -27.64
CA LEU A 556 19.89 -11.24 -27.38
C LEU A 556 18.61 -12.07 -27.20
N LEU A 557 17.94 -11.85 -26.07
CA LEU A 557 16.67 -12.50 -25.77
C LEU A 557 15.64 -12.14 -26.84
N THR A 558 15.17 -13.15 -27.57
CA THR A 558 14.07 -13.01 -28.52
C THR A 558 12.80 -13.57 -27.90
N ALA A 559 11.62 -13.03 -28.26
CA ALA A 559 10.31 -13.50 -27.77
C ALA A 559 10.08 -15.02 -27.93
N GLY A 560 10.80 -15.67 -28.87
CA GLY A 560 10.76 -17.12 -29.09
C GLY A 560 11.57 -17.95 -28.08
N GLU A 561 12.55 -17.38 -27.40
CA GLU A 561 13.48 -18.10 -26.50
C GLU A 561 13.09 -17.95 -25.02
N LEU A 562 12.26 -16.96 -24.69
CA LEU A 562 11.80 -16.74 -23.32
C LEU A 562 10.86 -17.87 -22.84
N PRO A 563 10.93 -18.22 -21.53
CA PRO A 563 9.95 -19.11 -20.91
C PRO A 563 8.54 -18.56 -21.07
N GLU A 564 7.55 -19.45 -21.18
CA GLU A 564 6.17 -19.04 -21.47
C GLU A 564 5.54 -18.22 -20.34
N THR A 565 6.10 -18.31 -19.13
CA THR A 565 5.73 -17.49 -17.97
C THR A 565 6.15 -16.03 -18.10
N PHE A 566 7.14 -15.70 -18.94
CA PHE A 566 7.66 -14.32 -19.15
C PHE A 566 7.18 -13.68 -20.46
N LEU A 567 6.17 -14.24 -21.13
CA LEU A 567 5.71 -13.72 -22.42
C LEU A 567 5.31 -12.24 -22.37
N LEU A 568 4.66 -11.82 -21.29
CA LEU A 568 4.22 -10.43 -21.10
C LEU A 568 5.40 -9.49 -20.78
N ASP A 569 6.46 -10.02 -20.15
CA ASP A 569 7.65 -9.27 -19.72
C ASP A 569 8.77 -9.20 -20.77
N THR A 570 8.52 -9.61 -22.02
CA THR A 570 9.57 -9.74 -23.05
C THR A 570 10.44 -8.49 -23.18
N LYS A 571 9.83 -7.29 -23.21
CA LYS A 571 10.58 -6.02 -23.33
C LYS A 571 11.46 -5.75 -22.10
N ARG A 572 10.89 -5.95 -20.90
CA ARG A 572 11.57 -5.73 -19.63
C ARG A 572 12.74 -6.71 -19.43
N MET A 573 12.58 -7.95 -19.87
CA MET A 573 13.66 -8.94 -19.85
C MET A 573 14.83 -8.55 -20.77
N ILE A 574 14.55 -7.96 -21.94
CA ILE A 574 15.59 -7.44 -22.84
C ILE A 574 16.29 -6.24 -22.21
N GLU A 575 15.56 -5.34 -21.55
CA GLU A 575 16.12 -4.21 -20.82
C GLU A 575 17.05 -4.66 -19.69
N PHE A 576 16.63 -5.63 -18.86
CA PHE A 576 17.47 -6.21 -17.81
C PHE A 576 18.71 -6.90 -18.36
N GLN A 577 18.60 -7.58 -19.51
CA GLN A 577 19.77 -8.17 -20.15
C GLN A 577 20.74 -7.10 -20.63
N ASN A 578 20.25 -6.02 -21.24
CA ASN A 578 21.10 -4.90 -21.68
C ASN A 578 21.80 -4.24 -20.50
N GLU A 579 21.08 -4.02 -19.40
CA GLU A 579 21.66 -3.46 -18.17
C GLU A 579 22.73 -4.39 -17.58
N PHE A 580 22.46 -5.69 -17.50
CA PHE A 580 23.42 -6.68 -17.01
C PHE A 580 24.69 -6.73 -17.88
N GLN A 581 24.54 -6.67 -19.20
CA GLN A 581 25.65 -6.61 -20.14
C GLN A 581 26.44 -5.29 -19.98
N ALA A 582 25.76 -4.16 -19.84
CA ALA A 582 26.39 -2.87 -19.61
C ALA A 582 27.21 -2.87 -18.31
N ILE A 583 26.65 -3.36 -17.21
CA ILE A 583 27.35 -3.51 -15.93
C ILE A 583 28.59 -4.41 -16.09
N THR A 584 28.45 -5.53 -16.79
CA THR A 584 29.55 -6.49 -17.00
C THR A 584 30.67 -5.87 -17.83
N ILE A 585 30.32 -5.15 -18.90
CA ILE A 585 31.28 -4.45 -19.77
C ILE A 585 31.99 -3.35 -18.99
N VAL A 586 31.24 -2.51 -18.27
CA VAL A 586 31.82 -1.43 -17.45
C VAL A 586 32.72 -2.01 -16.37
N ALA A 587 32.29 -3.05 -15.66
CA ALA A 587 33.12 -3.71 -14.65
C ALA A 587 34.41 -4.29 -15.25
N ALA A 588 34.33 -4.97 -16.39
CA ALA A 588 35.49 -5.50 -17.09
C ALA A 588 36.46 -4.38 -17.54
N LEU A 589 35.92 -3.30 -18.12
CA LEU A 589 36.71 -2.14 -18.53
C LEU A 589 37.34 -1.45 -17.31
N LEU A 590 36.62 -1.26 -16.21
CA LEU A 590 37.18 -0.67 -14.99
C LEU A 590 38.27 -1.54 -14.37
N MET A 591 38.10 -2.87 -14.36
CA MET A 591 39.14 -3.80 -13.93
C MET A 591 40.37 -3.72 -14.83
N LEU A 592 40.18 -3.63 -16.15
CA LEU A 592 41.29 -3.42 -17.11
C LEU A 592 41.95 -2.06 -16.87
N ALA A 593 41.19 -0.98 -16.70
CA ALA A 593 41.72 0.36 -16.40
C ALA A 593 42.54 0.38 -15.11
N ARG A 594 42.09 -0.33 -14.07
CA ARG A 594 42.80 -0.47 -12.80
C ARG A 594 44.07 -1.30 -12.92
N ASN A 595 44.07 -2.33 -13.76
CA ASN A 595 45.23 -3.19 -13.97
C ASN A 595 46.31 -2.54 -14.86
N PHE A 596 45.91 -1.74 -15.86
CA PHE A 596 46.82 -1.11 -16.82
C PHE A 596 47.17 0.36 -16.51
N GLY A 597 46.34 1.08 -15.74
CA GLY A 597 46.53 2.49 -15.39
C GLY A 597 46.86 2.74 -13.92
N ARG A 598 47.52 3.88 -13.62
CA ARG A 598 47.61 4.44 -12.25
C ARG A 598 46.40 5.32 -11.96
N ALA A 599 45.20 4.76 -12.05
CA ALA A 599 43.96 5.52 -11.90
C ALA A 599 43.52 5.55 -10.42
N ASP A 600 43.36 6.76 -9.87
CA ASP A 600 42.74 6.97 -8.55
C ASP A 600 41.24 6.60 -8.58
N ALA A 601 40.67 6.28 -7.41
CA ALA A 601 39.27 5.85 -7.28
C ALA A 601 38.26 6.85 -7.88
N GLN A 602 38.55 8.15 -7.81
CA GLN A 602 37.71 9.21 -8.39
C GLN A 602 37.71 9.21 -9.93
N VAL A 603 38.86 8.90 -10.54
CA VAL A 603 39.02 8.80 -12.00
C VAL A 603 38.22 7.63 -12.56
N LEU A 604 38.26 6.49 -11.86
CA LEU A 604 37.48 5.31 -12.21
C LEU A 604 35.97 5.55 -12.05
N SER A 605 35.55 6.28 -11.02
CA SER A 605 34.14 6.67 -10.86
C SER A 605 33.65 7.58 -11.98
N GLY A 606 34.45 8.57 -12.39
CA GLY A 606 34.10 9.44 -13.52
C GLY A 606 34.08 8.71 -14.87
N LEU A 607 34.97 7.74 -15.05
CA LEU A 607 34.98 6.86 -16.22
C LEU A 607 33.74 5.95 -16.26
N ALA A 608 33.32 5.41 -15.12
CA ALA A 608 32.12 4.57 -15.03
C ALA A 608 30.87 5.32 -15.49
N VAL A 609 30.66 6.56 -15.00
CA VAL A 609 29.49 7.39 -15.38
C VAL A 609 29.50 7.67 -16.89
N LYS A 610 30.65 8.00 -17.47
CA LYS A 610 30.78 8.23 -18.92
C LYS A 610 30.51 6.96 -19.75
N LEU A 611 31.00 5.80 -19.31
CA LEU A 611 30.77 4.53 -19.99
C LEU A 611 29.30 4.12 -19.94
N PHE A 612 28.62 4.30 -18.81
CA PHE A 612 27.17 4.04 -18.72
C PHE A 612 26.38 4.96 -19.65
N GLY A 613 26.65 6.27 -19.65
CA GLY A 613 25.96 7.20 -20.55
C GLY A 613 26.19 6.90 -22.03
N MET A 614 27.37 6.41 -22.42
CA MET A 614 27.60 5.96 -23.80
C MET A 614 26.88 4.65 -24.12
N LEU A 615 26.79 3.70 -23.20
CA LEU A 615 26.11 2.43 -23.45
C LEU A 615 24.59 2.57 -23.55
N GLU A 616 24.01 3.66 -23.04
CA GLU A 616 22.60 4.03 -23.25
C GLU A 616 22.31 4.50 -24.70
N ASP A 617 23.31 5.06 -25.38
CA ASP A 617 23.17 5.53 -26.76
C ASP A 617 23.19 4.36 -27.76
N LYS A 618 22.13 4.24 -28.56
CA LYS A 618 21.96 3.18 -29.58
C LYS A 618 22.98 3.23 -30.72
N THR A 619 23.76 4.30 -30.82
CA THR A 619 24.79 4.53 -31.84
C THR A 619 26.19 4.13 -31.40
N THR A 620 26.34 3.66 -30.16
CA THR A 620 27.64 3.38 -29.57
C THR A 620 28.27 2.16 -30.20
N SER A 621 29.50 2.31 -30.67
CA SER A 621 30.28 1.25 -31.30
C SER A 621 31.48 0.88 -30.43
N ILE A 622 32.04 -0.30 -30.70
CA ILE A 622 33.23 -0.79 -30.00
C ILE A 622 34.41 0.19 -30.14
N ASP A 623 34.53 0.89 -31.28
CA ASP A 623 35.57 1.90 -31.52
C ASP A 623 35.41 3.13 -30.62
N HIS A 624 34.17 3.54 -30.34
CA HIS A 624 33.88 4.66 -29.43
C HIS A 624 34.27 4.29 -27.99
N LEU A 625 33.99 3.07 -27.55
CA LEU A 625 34.38 2.55 -26.23
C LEU A 625 35.91 2.42 -26.11
N ALA A 626 36.58 1.91 -27.15
CA ALA A 626 38.03 1.79 -27.20
C ALA A 626 38.75 3.15 -27.17
N THR A 627 38.19 4.14 -27.87
CA THR A 627 38.72 5.51 -27.89
C THR A 627 38.60 6.18 -26.52
N LEU A 628 37.45 6.07 -25.86
CA LEU A 628 37.26 6.64 -24.53
C LEU A 628 38.16 5.96 -23.48
N PHE A 629 38.30 4.64 -23.56
CA PHE A 629 39.16 3.87 -22.67
C PHE A 629 40.64 4.24 -22.82
N THR A 630 41.13 4.34 -24.06
CA THR A 630 42.52 4.73 -24.33
C THR A 630 42.82 6.16 -23.90
N LEU A 631 41.93 7.12 -24.17
CA LEU A 631 42.08 8.51 -23.76
C LEU A 631 42.10 8.67 -22.23
N SER A 632 41.28 7.90 -21.51
CA SER A 632 41.14 7.99 -20.05
C SER A 632 42.27 7.27 -19.29
N CYS A 633 42.81 6.18 -19.85
CA CYS A 633 43.91 5.42 -19.23
C CYS A 633 45.31 5.96 -19.58
N LEU A 634 45.50 6.63 -20.72
CA LEU A 634 46.79 7.16 -21.17
C LEU A 634 47.03 8.64 -20.81
N GLY A 635 46.08 9.32 -20.15
CA GLY A 635 46.27 10.65 -19.58
C GLY A 635 46.43 11.79 -20.59
N VAL A 636 45.71 11.76 -21.72
CA VAL A 636 45.90 12.72 -22.82
C VAL A 636 44.87 13.87 -22.86
N LEU A 637 43.94 13.98 -21.90
CA LEU A 637 43.11 15.19 -21.75
C LEU A 637 43.18 15.74 -20.31
N PRO A 638 43.34 17.08 -20.16
CA PRO A 638 43.20 17.71 -18.85
C PRO A 638 41.73 17.65 -18.42
N TRP A 639 41.55 17.45 -17.13
CA TRP A 639 40.28 17.27 -16.43
C TRP A 639 39.37 18.48 -16.51
#